data_AF-A0A2K1JS76-F1
#
_entry.id   AF-A0A2K1JS76-F1
#
_cell.length_a   1.000
_cell.length_b   1.000
_cell.length_c   1.000
_cell.angle_alpha   90.00
_cell.angle_beta   90.00
_cell.angle_gamma   90.00
#
_symmetry.space_group_name_H-M   'P 1'
#
loop_
_entity.id
_entity.type
_entity.pdbx_description
1 polymer ?
#
loop_
_entity_poly.entity_id
_entity_poly.type
_entity_poly.pdbx_seq_one_letter_code
_entity_poly.pdbx_strand_id
1 'polypeptide(L)'
;MLLELEPLNIVFHGHYMGCFQETKLQLFSLDGIKKREWLLESIIRYIKVCGGPRGGEGLLIGMKNGLVVKLWINSNFPIRLYKHTNGIRCLDLSSRRVRLAIVDEAANVLVYDIETKEISFEEKSASSVAWNTNMEDMLCYSGTGMLNIKTADFPVHRQKLQGYVVGFQGSKIFCLNHLSMQTIEVPQSTSMCHYVEKRQYGDAYKVACLGVTEADWRMLALAALKGQAWDVAKKGFIRLRDVCYLDLIHRLEKGHCSHVQKSTFGALVLAYQGRFKEAADAYIEAGQMGMAMEMYSDLRMFEEAKALAVAENELRSEVTDTVTTTSIKREADVQEIIQRQAEWTEETKDHETAADMYLVAGQPEKALSLLVEHGPASKLIEVARRLKKTQVKELMHCAVLMRRGGHYAHAFETYTRLGDFRSILSLHVELEQWDDAFAIKRLHPEIVDEVALPYAQWLINHDRFDHARLAYSHAGRSDLSERLLTQLMDNALKEKRFKDGARLCRNLALEVLAQVAVFAKANDAGMEKLKFEEFCELRLRADIFYAYSFIYQSINEPFRTSLPETLFNISRFLLARIPQDPPRPVSLVNILVTLAKHSEQLGLYKISRHTYERLQKYKVPQSWVDKVEVATLIMRGKARRPDEPKMDLPTCYACSSPLPIASSSTQDICCNCSQPIFRSSITYDQLPLVEFVLDEGVSHEQAMLLSGATSARNNSHCVENPLELGQQRVSSNKSTRPGLVVATKAMLRNLQGALVLVQTCPVQYEKPRYFYVVDPTLPVTQCSSCYHFFEQEEMDLATLEHGSCPFCEIPLTPPSHSLMPTLGNNLVGQSEHGNLLQLLPLPSPENSSNQTPVNGLEPKNSKSTDQPLFCMTKH
;
A
#
# COMPACT_ATOMS: atom_id res chain seq x y z
N MET A 1 74.12 42.09 -18.97
CA MET A 1 75.56 41.89 -18.71
C MET A 1 75.76 40.48 -18.20
N LEU A 2 76.16 39.60 -19.11
CA LEU A 2 76.84 38.30 -18.95
C LEU A 2 76.75 37.68 -20.34
N LEU A 3 77.61 38.12 -21.25
CA LEU A 3 77.91 37.45 -22.52
C LEU A 3 79.28 38.01 -22.96
N GLU A 4 80.32 37.66 -22.22
CA GLU A 4 81.61 37.44 -22.87
C GLU A 4 81.59 35.97 -23.33
N LEU A 5 81.69 35.79 -24.65
CA LEU A 5 82.14 34.56 -25.33
C LEU A 5 81.21 33.33 -25.34
N GLU A 6 79.91 33.49 -25.60
CA GLU A 6 79.12 32.41 -26.22
C GLU A 6 78.43 32.92 -27.50
N PRO A 7 78.54 32.22 -28.64
CA PRO A 7 77.86 32.60 -29.87
C PRO A 7 76.34 32.51 -29.66
N LEU A 8 75.62 33.58 -29.99
CA LEU A 8 74.16 33.56 -29.99
C LEU A 8 73.69 32.46 -30.96
N ASN A 9 73.12 31.39 -30.41
CA ASN A 9 72.64 30.24 -31.16
C ASN A 9 71.11 30.24 -31.21
N ILE A 10 70.55 30.24 -32.40
CA ILE A 10 69.11 30.21 -32.65
C ILE A 10 68.78 28.87 -33.31
N VAL A 11 67.86 28.10 -32.72
CA VAL A 11 67.45 26.79 -33.24
C VAL A 11 66.19 26.93 -34.08
N PHE A 12 66.18 26.23 -35.21
CA PHE A 12 65.15 26.17 -36.24
C PHE A 12 64.73 24.72 -36.50
N HIS A 13 63.70 24.49 -37.30
CA HIS A 13 63.33 23.12 -37.68
C HIS A 13 64.43 22.47 -38.54
N GLY A 14 65.18 21.53 -37.94
CA GLY A 14 66.26 20.79 -38.60
C GLY A 14 67.57 21.58 -38.81
N HIS A 15 67.66 22.79 -38.29
CA HIS A 15 68.80 23.69 -38.45
C HIS A 15 69.12 24.45 -37.15
N TYR A 16 70.35 24.92 -37.00
CA TYR A 16 70.70 25.92 -35.99
C TYR A 16 71.53 27.04 -36.64
N MET A 17 71.45 28.25 -36.11
CA MET A 17 72.15 29.41 -36.64
C MET A 17 73.00 30.06 -35.56
N GLY A 18 74.27 30.28 -35.85
CA GLY A 18 75.19 31.01 -34.98
C GLY A 18 75.46 32.42 -35.50
N CYS A 19 75.55 33.39 -34.57
CA CYS A 19 76.06 34.72 -34.84
C CYS A 19 77.57 34.78 -34.60
N PHE A 20 78.34 35.14 -35.64
CA PHE A 20 79.79 35.23 -35.62
C PHE A 20 80.25 36.67 -35.89
N GLN A 21 81.28 37.12 -35.18
CA GLN A 21 81.92 38.43 -35.40
C GLN A 21 80.91 39.60 -35.39
N GLU A 22 79.81 39.47 -34.64
CA GLU A 22 78.69 40.43 -34.47
C GLU A 22 77.99 40.90 -35.77
N THR A 23 78.40 40.43 -36.94
CA THR A 23 77.95 40.91 -38.27
C THR A 23 77.62 39.76 -39.24
N LYS A 24 78.02 38.53 -38.91
CA LYS A 24 77.81 37.33 -39.74
C LYS A 24 76.82 36.38 -39.08
N LEU A 25 75.85 35.91 -39.85
CA LEU A 25 74.94 34.83 -39.45
C LEU A 25 75.22 33.59 -40.29
N GLN A 26 75.45 32.45 -39.64
CA GLN A 26 75.72 31.18 -40.33
C GLN A 26 74.70 30.13 -39.91
N LEU A 27 74.03 29.52 -40.90
CA LEU A 27 73.05 28.44 -40.71
C LEU A 27 73.73 27.08 -40.92
N PHE A 28 73.52 26.18 -39.97
CA PHE A 28 73.99 24.81 -39.97
C PHE A 28 72.80 23.85 -39.91
N SER A 29 72.96 22.67 -40.49
CA SER A 29 72.08 21.54 -40.21
C SER A 29 72.39 20.96 -38.83
N LEU A 30 71.45 20.23 -38.22
CA LEU A 30 71.69 19.52 -36.95
C LEU A 30 72.84 18.51 -37.03
N ASP A 31 73.20 18.04 -38.23
CA ASP A 31 74.38 17.20 -38.48
C ASP A 31 75.71 17.99 -38.46
N GLY A 32 75.70 19.29 -38.15
CA GLY A 32 76.87 20.17 -38.10
C GLY A 32 77.33 20.71 -39.46
N ILE A 33 76.61 20.40 -40.55
CA ILE A 33 76.96 20.85 -41.90
C ILE A 33 76.49 22.29 -42.12
N LYS A 34 77.42 23.21 -42.44
CA LYS A 34 77.10 24.58 -42.84
C LYS A 34 76.26 24.59 -44.11
N LYS A 35 75.05 25.15 -44.03
CA LYS A 35 74.13 25.29 -45.17
C LYS A 35 74.24 26.66 -45.83
N ARG A 36 74.28 27.75 -45.05
CA ARG A 36 74.23 29.14 -45.57
C ARG A 36 74.95 30.13 -44.66
N GLU A 37 75.27 31.30 -45.20
CA GLU A 37 75.87 32.43 -44.48
C GLU A 37 75.33 33.76 -45.03
N TRP A 38 75.11 34.72 -44.12
CA TRP A 38 74.74 36.10 -44.44
C TRP A 38 75.70 37.07 -43.75
N LEU A 39 76.18 38.06 -44.50
CA LEU A 39 76.97 39.18 -44.00
C LEU A 39 76.09 40.43 -43.97
N LEU A 40 75.97 41.06 -42.80
CA LEU A 40 75.14 42.26 -42.60
C LEU A 40 76.00 43.53 -42.57
N GLU A 41 75.40 44.66 -42.92
CA GLU A 41 76.10 45.95 -43.11
C GLU A 41 76.65 46.58 -41.82
N SER A 42 76.16 46.15 -40.65
CA SER A 42 76.53 46.72 -39.36
C SER A 42 76.30 45.70 -38.25
N ILE A 43 76.82 46.03 -37.06
CA ILE A 43 76.74 45.20 -35.85
C ILE A 43 75.27 44.89 -35.54
N ILE A 44 74.98 43.60 -35.37
CA ILE A 44 73.67 43.09 -34.97
C ILE A 44 73.45 43.40 -33.50
N ARG A 45 72.41 44.20 -33.20
CA ARG A 45 72.05 44.57 -31.83
C ARG A 45 70.94 43.70 -31.25
N TYR A 46 69.99 43.31 -32.09
CA TYR A 46 68.83 42.54 -31.66
C TYR A 46 68.35 41.60 -32.77
N ILE A 47 67.99 40.38 -32.39
CA ILE A 47 67.39 39.38 -33.28
C ILE A 47 66.09 38.88 -32.64
N LYS A 48 64.99 38.94 -33.40
CA LYS A 48 63.70 38.38 -33.03
C LYS A 48 63.33 37.27 -34.02
N VAL A 49 62.94 36.11 -33.51
CA VAL A 49 62.38 35.03 -34.34
C VAL A 49 60.94 35.37 -34.68
N CYS A 50 60.62 35.45 -35.97
CA CYS A 50 59.28 35.77 -36.47
C CYS A 50 58.45 34.54 -36.85
N GLY A 51 59.06 33.34 -36.77
CA GLY A 51 58.45 32.09 -37.20
C GLY A 51 58.27 31.98 -38.72
N GLY A 52 57.65 30.90 -39.17
CA GLY A 52 57.41 30.58 -40.57
C GLY A 52 57.10 29.09 -40.76
N PRO A 53 56.77 28.64 -41.99
CA PRO A 53 56.65 27.21 -42.28
C PRO A 53 58.00 26.50 -42.07
N ARG A 54 57.97 25.19 -41.85
CA ARG A 54 59.18 24.36 -41.66
C ARG A 54 60.18 24.58 -42.81
N GLY A 55 61.43 24.92 -42.47
CA GLY A 55 62.47 25.23 -43.46
C GLY A 55 62.37 26.62 -44.09
N GLY A 56 61.35 27.42 -43.77
CA GLY A 56 61.15 28.81 -44.20
C GLY A 56 60.89 29.74 -43.01
N GLU A 57 61.54 29.49 -41.88
CA GLU A 57 61.44 30.31 -40.68
C GLU A 57 62.16 31.66 -40.85
N GLY A 58 61.55 32.71 -40.32
CA GLY A 58 62.01 34.09 -40.49
C GLY A 58 62.61 34.69 -39.22
N LEU A 59 63.54 35.62 -39.43
CA LEU A 59 64.18 36.45 -38.42
C LEU A 59 63.98 37.92 -38.75
N LEU A 60 63.93 38.73 -37.70
CA LEU A 60 63.93 40.17 -37.78
C LEU A 60 65.12 40.69 -37.00
N ILE A 61 65.93 41.50 -37.67
CA ILE A 61 67.26 41.86 -37.21
C ILE A 61 67.36 43.38 -37.17
N GLY A 62 67.75 43.91 -36.01
CA GLY A 62 68.02 45.32 -35.79
C GLY A 62 69.52 45.56 -35.67
N MET A 63 70.03 46.52 -36.43
CA MET A 63 71.46 46.84 -36.48
C MET A 63 71.80 48.17 -35.77
N LYS A 64 73.09 48.33 -35.41
CA LYS A 64 73.61 49.55 -34.76
C LYS A 64 73.49 50.79 -35.65
N ASN A 65 73.52 50.64 -36.97
CA ASN A 65 73.31 51.76 -37.90
C ASN A 65 71.82 52.13 -38.08
N GLY A 66 70.88 51.51 -37.36
CA GLY A 66 69.45 51.78 -37.48
C GLY A 66 68.73 51.00 -38.59
N LEU A 67 69.40 50.12 -39.33
CA LEU A 67 68.77 49.28 -40.36
C LEU A 67 68.02 48.10 -39.73
N VAL A 68 66.76 47.92 -40.14
CA VAL A 68 65.92 46.76 -39.83
C VAL A 68 65.83 45.87 -41.07
N VAL A 69 66.26 44.61 -40.94
CA VAL A 69 66.15 43.62 -42.02
C VAL A 69 65.36 42.40 -41.58
N LYS A 70 64.61 41.84 -42.50
CA LYS A 70 63.93 40.55 -42.36
C LYS A 70 64.68 39.50 -43.17
N LEU A 71 65.02 38.40 -42.52
CA LEU A 71 65.76 37.30 -43.12
C LEU A 71 64.91 36.03 -43.07
N TRP A 72 64.98 35.21 -44.11
CA TRP A 72 64.34 33.89 -44.12
C TRP A 72 65.41 32.83 -44.33
N ILE A 73 65.37 31.74 -43.57
CA ILE A 73 66.42 30.70 -43.65
C ILE A 73 66.49 30.01 -45.03
N ASN A 74 65.38 30.00 -45.78
CA ASN A 74 65.31 29.51 -47.16
C ASN A 74 65.69 30.55 -48.22
N SER A 75 65.98 31.80 -47.85
CA SER A 75 66.41 32.87 -48.76
C SER A 75 67.87 33.24 -48.56
N ASN A 76 68.59 33.54 -49.65
CA ASN A 76 69.97 34.02 -49.57
C ASN A 76 70.08 35.53 -49.32
N PHE A 77 68.98 36.28 -49.48
CA PHE A 77 69.00 37.73 -49.43
C PHE A 77 68.19 38.26 -48.24
N PRO A 78 68.79 39.11 -47.37
CA PRO A 78 68.04 39.83 -46.35
C PRO A 78 67.19 40.94 -46.98
N ILE A 79 65.93 41.03 -46.58
CA ILE A 79 64.96 42.03 -47.05
C ILE A 79 65.04 43.24 -46.14
N ARG A 80 65.38 44.42 -46.67
CA ARG A 80 65.37 45.67 -45.90
C ARG A 80 63.93 46.10 -45.65
N LEU A 81 63.53 46.22 -44.39
CA LEU A 81 62.17 46.67 -44.02
C LEU A 81 62.14 48.17 -43.77
N TYR A 82 63.04 48.68 -42.93
CA TYR A 82 63.05 50.08 -42.52
C TYR A 82 64.46 50.54 -42.13
N LYS A 83 64.72 51.84 -42.22
CA LYS A 83 65.97 52.48 -41.79
C LYS A 83 65.66 53.60 -40.81
N HIS A 84 65.89 53.34 -39.53
CA HIS A 84 65.80 54.32 -38.46
C HIS A 84 67.06 55.19 -38.40
N THR A 85 66.94 56.39 -37.84
CA THR A 85 68.04 57.34 -37.67
C THR A 85 69.05 56.88 -36.61
N ASN A 86 68.54 56.37 -35.49
CA ASN A 86 69.34 55.89 -34.36
C ASN A 86 69.55 54.37 -34.42
N GLY A 87 70.57 53.88 -33.72
CA GLY A 87 70.78 52.45 -33.55
C GLY A 87 69.61 51.75 -32.87
N ILE A 88 69.33 50.51 -33.27
CA ILE A 88 68.18 49.76 -32.72
C ILE A 88 68.61 48.99 -31.48
N ARG A 89 67.88 49.14 -30.38
CA ARG A 89 68.06 48.39 -29.13
C ARG A 89 67.18 47.15 -29.07
N CYS A 90 65.90 47.29 -29.41
CA CYS A 90 64.90 46.23 -29.40
C CYS A 90 63.90 46.48 -30.52
N LEU A 91 63.32 45.42 -31.08
CA LEU A 91 62.28 45.56 -32.10
C LEU A 91 61.31 44.37 -32.06
N ASP A 92 60.10 44.58 -32.57
CA ASP A 92 59.13 43.50 -32.74
C ASP A 92 58.10 43.84 -33.85
N LEU A 93 57.45 42.81 -34.40
CA LEU A 93 56.40 42.94 -35.41
C LEU A 93 55.03 42.61 -34.85
N SER A 94 54.02 43.32 -35.33
CA SER A 94 52.62 43.01 -35.02
C SER A 94 52.21 41.64 -35.58
N SER A 95 51.12 41.08 -35.06
CA SER A 95 50.65 39.73 -35.42
C SER A 95 50.39 39.54 -36.92
N ARG A 96 49.83 40.55 -37.59
CA ARG A 96 49.60 40.59 -39.05
C ARG A 96 50.80 41.12 -39.83
N ARG A 97 51.86 41.54 -39.12
CA ARG A 97 53.12 42.05 -39.69
C ARG A 97 52.94 43.32 -40.52
N VAL A 98 52.03 44.19 -40.08
CA VAL A 98 51.72 45.49 -40.70
C VAL A 98 52.40 46.63 -39.95
N ARG A 99 52.63 46.47 -38.64
CA ARG A 99 53.29 47.47 -37.80
C ARG A 99 54.59 46.96 -37.21
N LEU A 100 55.59 47.85 -37.16
CA LEU A 100 56.92 47.61 -36.63
C LEU A 100 57.15 48.49 -35.41
N ALA A 101 57.36 47.87 -34.24
CA ALA A 101 57.75 48.59 -33.03
C ALA A 101 59.26 48.55 -32.87
N ILE A 102 59.87 49.70 -32.57
CA ILE A 102 61.33 49.86 -32.39
C ILE A 102 61.57 50.60 -31.08
N VAL A 103 62.55 50.13 -30.31
CA VAL A 103 63.20 50.91 -29.25
C VAL A 103 64.59 51.30 -29.74
N ASP A 104 64.87 52.59 -29.79
CA ASP A 104 66.16 53.11 -30.25
C ASP A 104 67.19 53.28 -29.13
N GLU A 105 68.44 53.60 -29.49
CA GLU A 105 69.51 53.86 -28.53
C GLU A 105 69.21 55.06 -27.60
N ALA A 106 68.41 56.02 -28.07
CA ALA A 106 67.94 57.17 -27.29
C ALA A 106 66.78 56.83 -26.32
N ALA A 107 66.40 55.55 -26.23
CA ALA A 107 65.32 55.05 -25.36
C ALA A 107 63.92 55.56 -25.74
N ASN A 108 63.65 55.79 -27.02
CA ASN A 108 62.31 56.08 -27.54
C ASN A 108 61.67 54.80 -28.09
N VAL A 109 60.39 54.55 -27.77
CA VAL A 109 59.55 53.57 -28.47
C VAL A 109 58.86 54.27 -29.63
N LEU A 110 59.00 53.72 -30.82
CA LEU A 110 58.33 54.21 -32.02
C LEU A 110 57.60 53.03 -32.69
N VAL A 111 56.36 53.25 -33.09
CA VAL A 111 55.59 52.29 -33.89
C VAL A 111 55.35 52.84 -35.28
N TYR A 112 55.91 52.14 -36.26
CA TYR A 112 55.78 52.47 -37.67
C TYR A 112 54.74 51.58 -38.34
N ASP A 113 53.95 52.15 -39.24
CA ASP A 113 53.26 51.37 -40.26
C ASP A 113 54.25 51.01 -41.37
N ILE A 114 54.32 49.74 -41.76
CA ILE A 114 55.32 49.25 -42.71
C ILE A 114 55.00 49.71 -44.15
N GLU A 115 53.73 49.89 -44.49
CA GLU A 115 53.31 50.32 -45.82
C GLU A 115 53.47 51.84 -45.97
N THR A 116 52.92 52.62 -45.03
CA THR A 116 52.94 54.09 -45.12
C THR A 116 54.25 54.71 -44.62
N LYS A 117 55.02 53.98 -43.80
CA LYS A 117 56.22 54.45 -43.11
C LYS A 117 55.98 55.59 -42.11
N GLU A 118 54.72 55.86 -41.75
CA GLU A 118 54.34 56.86 -40.77
C GLU A 118 54.43 56.35 -39.33
N ILE A 119 54.64 57.27 -38.38
CA ILE A 119 54.69 56.96 -36.95
C ILE A 119 53.27 57.04 -36.39
N SER A 120 52.78 55.93 -35.84
CA SER A 120 51.46 55.85 -35.18
C SER A 120 51.52 56.03 -33.66
N PHE A 121 52.67 55.77 -33.04
CA PHE A 121 52.86 55.92 -31.61
C PHE A 121 54.32 56.23 -31.27
N GLU A 122 54.53 57.18 -30.36
CA GLU A 122 55.85 57.55 -29.85
C GLU A 122 55.79 57.79 -28.32
N GLU A 123 56.71 57.19 -27.57
CA GLU A 123 56.89 57.46 -26.15
C GLU A 123 58.36 57.33 -25.72
N LYS A 124 58.77 58.08 -24.69
CA LYS A 124 60.15 58.15 -24.20
C LYS A 124 60.42 57.18 -23.06
N SER A 125 61.70 56.99 -22.75
CA SER A 125 62.21 56.26 -21.57
C SER A 125 61.98 54.75 -21.59
N ALA A 126 62.03 54.12 -22.76
CA ALA A 126 61.85 52.67 -22.91
C ALA A 126 63.16 51.90 -23.15
N SER A 127 63.15 50.66 -22.68
CA SER A 127 64.27 49.73 -22.74
C SER A 127 64.02 48.55 -23.70
N SER A 128 62.80 48.02 -23.75
CA SER A 128 62.41 46.95 -24.66
C SER A 128 60.91 46.97 -24.98
N VAL A 129 60.52 46.32 -26.07
CA VAL A 129 59.13 46.30 -26.59
C VAL A 129 58.76 44.90 -27.09
N ALA A 130 57.48 44.54 -26.96
CA ALA A 130 56.92 43.32 -27.54
C ALA A 130 55.44 43.50 -27.94
N TRP A 131 55.06 42.95 -29.09
CA TRP A 131 53.67 42.92 -29.56
C TRP A 131 52.91 41.73 -28.98
N ASN A 132 51.60 41.90 -28.75
CA ASN A 132 50.75 40.78 -28.41
C ASN A 132 50.56 39.89 -29.64
N THR A 133 50.89 38.61 -29.48
CA THR A 133 50.78 37.63 -30.58
C THR A 133 49.33 37.38 -31.03
N ASN A 134 48.35 37.58 -30.13
CA ASN A 134 46.94 37.29 -30.37
C ASN A 134 46.12 38.53 -30.74
N MET A 135 46.63 39.74 -30.48
CA MET A 135 45.88 40.99 -30.66
C MET A 135 46.73 42.08 -31.33
N GLU A 136 46.35 42.44 -32.56
CA GLU A 136 47.13 43.31 -33.45
C GLU A 136 47.38 44.72 -32.89
N ASP A 137 46.39 45.30 -32.20
CA ASP A 137 46.44 46.69 -31.72
C ASP A 137 47.01 46.80 -30.30
N MET A 138 47.66 45.74 -29.79
CA MET A 138 48.12 45.68 -28.40
C MET A 138 49.62 45.39 -28.33
N LEU A 139 50.36 46.29 -27.68
CA LEU A 139 51.78 46.14 -27.41
C LEU A 139 52.10 46.47 -25.96
N CYS A 140 53.26 46.00 -25.50
CA CYS A 140 53.81 46.40 -24.23
C CYS A 140 55.29 46.77 -24.35
N TYR A 141 55.74 47.68 -23.50
CA TYR A 141 57.14 48.08 -23.42
C TYR A 141 57.53 48.36 -21.97
N SER A 142 58.77 48.03 -21.61
CA SER A 142 59.33 48.35 -20.30
C SER A 142 60.23 49.56 -20.36
N GLY A 143 60.31 50.31 -19.26
CA GLY A 143 61.13 51.50 -19.15
C GLY A 143 61.11 52.07 -17.75
N THR A 144 62.25 52.52 -17.22
CA THR A 144 62.34 53.18 -15.89
C THR A 144 61.70 52.39 -14.72
N GLY A 145 61.75 51.07 -14.74
CA GLY A 145 61.13 50.22 -13.71
C GLY A 145 59.60 50.10 -13.80
N MET A 146 59.02 50.45 -14.96
CA MET A 146 57.60 50.37 -15.25
C MET A 146 57.36 49.53 -16.51
N LEU A 147 56.29 48.75 -16.48
CA LEU A 147 55.65 48.09 -17.61
C LEU A 147 54.52 48.97 -18.11
N ASN A 148 54.53 49.26 -19.41
CA ASN A 148 53.54 50.07 -20.07
C ASN A 148 52.83 49.23 -21.13
N ILE A 149 51.50 49.30 -21.15
CA ILE A 149 50.65 48.51 -22.04
C ILE A 149 49.79 49.48 -22.83
N LYS A 150 49.93 49.43 -24.15
CA LYS A 150 49.24 50.31 -25.08
C LYS A 150 48.30 49.46 -25.94
N THR A 151 47.02 49.81 -25.89
CA THR A 151 45.95 49.18 -26.67
C THR A 151 45.26 50.23 -27.53
N ALA A 152 45.32 50.09 -28.85
CA ALA A 152 44.73 51.01 -29.82
C ALA A 152 44.99 52.48 -29.44
N ASP A 153 43.97 53.33 -29.50
CA ASP A 153 44.04 54.76 -29.12
C ASP A 153 43.80 55.02 -27.63
N PHE A 154 43.70 53.99 -26.79
CA PHE A 154 43.41 54.14 -25.37
C PHE A 154 44.61 54.66 -24.58
N PRO A 155 44.40 55.27 -23.41
CA PRO A 155 45.47 55.65 -22.50
C PRO A 155 46.37 54.45 -22.16
N VAL A 156 47.67 54.71 -22.02
CA VAL A 156 48.66 53.69 -21.66
C VAL A 156 48.44 53.24 -20.22
N HIS A 157 48.28 51.94 -20.00
CA HIS A 157 48.20 51.36 -18.67
C HIS A 157 49.61 51.11 -18.12
N ARG A 158 49.90 51.59 -16.91
CA ARG A 158 51.24 51.53 -16.30
C ARG A 158 51.22 50.69 -15.02
N GLN A 159 52.17 49.76 -14.91
CA GLN A 159 52.36 48.90 -13.75
C GLN A 159 53.84 48.83 -13.38
N LYS A 160 54.19 48.73 -12.08
CA LYS A 160 55.58 48.57 -11.67
C LYS A 160 56.13 47.21 -12.13
N LEU A 161 57.30 47.22 -12.76
CA LEU A 161 57.99 46.04 -13.28
C LEU A 161 59.50 46.21 -13.19
N GLN A 162 60.21 45.20 -12.68
CA GLN A 162 61.65 45.13 -12.82
C GLN A 162 62.04 44.18 -13.95
N GLY A 163 62.95 44.63 -14.82
CA GLY A 163 63.46 43.85 -15.95
C GLY A 163 63.04 44.36 -17.33
N TYR A 164 63.25 43.52 -18.33
CA TYR A 164 62.97 43.81 -19.74
C TYR A 164 61.85 42.92 -20.24
N VAL A 165 60.86 43.50 -20.92
CA VAL A 165 59.85 42.71 -21.65
C VAL A 165 60.51 42.03 -22.85
N VAL A 166 60.25 40.73 -23.01
CA VAL A 166 60.76 39.92 -24.13
C VAL A 166 59.65 39.29 -24.99
N GLY A 167 58.43 39.20 -24.47
CA GLY A 167 57.29 38.66 -25.21
C GLY A 167 55.94 39.00 -24.59
N PHE A 168 54.90 38.99 -25.42
CA PHE A 168 53.52 39.21 -25.02
C PHE A 168 52.60 38.25 -25.77
N GLN A 169 51.90 37.38 -25.05
CA GLN A 169 51.01 36.38 -25.62
C GLN A 169 49.73 36.28 -24.79
N GLY A 170 48.58 36.57 -25.42
CA GLY A 170 47.30 36.53 -24.73
C GLY A 170 47.25 37.54 -23.57
N SER A 171 46.97 37.07 -22.36
CA SER A 171 47.04 37.89 -21.13
C SER A 171 48.42 37.88 -20.44
N LYS A 172 49.41 37.16 -20.97
CA LYS A 172 50.71 36.93 -20.30
C LYS A 172 51.83 37.75 -20.95
N ILE A 173 52.50 38.53 -20.12
CA ILE A 173 53.73 39.25 -20.47
C ILE A 173 54.92 38.53 -19.84
N PHE A 174 55.94 38.35 -20.65
CA PHE A 174 57.16 37.62 -20.35
C PHE A 174 58.28 38.63 -20.14
N CYS A 175 58.83 38.68 -18.92
CA CYS A 175 59.83 39.66 -18.50
C CYS A 175 61.11 38.97 -18.02
N LEU A 176 62.26 39.41 -18.53
CA LEU A 176 63.57 38.95 -18.10
C LEU A 176 64.13 39.91 -17.04
N ASN A 177 64.31 39.41 -15.81
CA ASN A 177 64.96 40.15 -14.74
C ASN A 177 66.25 39.43 -14.32
N HIS A 178 67.39 40.04 -14.59
CA HIS A 178 68.72 39.43 -14.47
C HIS A 178 68.80 38.08 -15.22
N LEU A 179 68.85 36.94 -14.51
CA LEU A 179 68.90 35.58 -15.07
C LEU A 179 67.56 34.83 -14.90
N SER A 180 66.52 35.50 -14.39
CA SER A 180 65.22 34.89 -14.09
C SER A 180 64.13 35.36 -15.05
N MET A 181 63.32 34.41 -15.51
CA MET A 181 62.19 34.67 -16.39
C MET A 181 60.91 34.79 -15.56
N GLN A 182 60.32 35.98 -15.51
CA GLN A 182 59.07 36.25 -14.80
C GLN A 182 57.90 36.33 -15.78
N THR A 183 56.79 35.68 -15.46
CA THR A 183 55.53 35.80 -16.21
C THR A 183 54.56 36.65 -15.42
N ILE A 184 53.96 37.64 -16.08
CA ILE A 184 53.02 38.59 -15.47
C ILE A 184 51.71 38.50 -16.22
N GLU A 185 50.63 38.26 -15.47
CA GLU A 185 49.29 38.28 -16.01
C GLU A 185 48.73 39.70 -15.95
N VAL A 186 48.28 40.18 -17.11
CA VAL A 186 47.71 41.51 -17.25
C VAL A 186 46.19 41.40 -17.32
N PRO A 187 45.46 42.07 -16.42
CA PRO A 187 44.01 42.15 -16.50
C PRO A 187 43.61 42.95 -17.74
N GLN A 188 42.80 42.34 -18.62
CA GLN A 188 42.34 42.97 -19.87
C GLN A 188 41.01 43.72 -19.71
N SER A 189 40.45 43.77 -18.50
CA SER A 189 39.13 44.34 -18.21
C SER A 189 39.04 45.82 -18.59
N THR A 190 40.06 46.64 -18.27
CA THR A 190 40.06 48.08 -18.60
C THR A 190 40.02 48.32 -20.11
N SER A 191 40.86 47.61 -20.87
CA SER A 191 40.88 47.72 -22.33
C SER A 191 39.56 47.27 -22.95
N MET A 192 38.94 46.21 -22.40
CA MET A 192 37.62 45.74 -22.81
C MET A 192 36.54 46.79 -22.53
N CYS A 193 36.50 47.38 -21.33
CA CYS A 193 35.55 48.43 -20.95
C CYS A 193 35.59 49.62 -21.92
N HIS A 194 36.78 50.08 -22.30
CA HIS A 194 36.91 51.17 -23.27
C HIS A 194 36.34 50.83 -24.66
N TYR A 195 36.49 49.58 -25.12
CA TYR A 195 35.81 49.14 -26.35
C TYR A 195 34.28 49.11 -26.19
N VAL A 196 33.77 48.71 -25.02
CA VAL A 196 32.33 48.73 -24.70
C VAL A 196 31.77 50.15 -24.67
N GLU A 197 32.47 51.10 -24.03
CA GLU A 197 32.10 52.53 -23.99
C GLU A 197 32.00 53.12 -25.40
N LYS A 198 32.92 52.75 -26.29
CA LYS A 198 32.89 53.13 -27.72
C LYS A 198 31.89 52.32 -28.57
N ARG A 199 31.12 51.42 -27.96
CA ARG A 199 30.16 50.50 -28.63
C ARG A 199 30.79 49.57 -29.67
N GLN A 200 32.08 49.30 -29.55
CA GLN A 200 32.84 48.39 -30.42
C GLN A 200 32.84 46.97 -29.81
N TYR A 201 31.66 46.34 -29.77
CA TYR A 201 31.47 45.05 -29.07
C TYR A 201 32.29 43.89 -29.67
N GLY A 202 32.57 43.92 -30.97
CA GLY A 202 33.36 42.88 -31.63
C GLY A 202 34.82 42.85 -31.17
N ASP A 203 35.44 44.02 -30.99
CA ASP A 203 36.82 44.12 -30.50
C ASP A 203 36.88 43.93 -28.98
N ALA A 204 35.87 44.42 -28.25
CA ALA A 204 35.68 44.10 -26.83
C ALA A 204 35.64 42.58 -26.61
N TYR A 205 34.94 41.82 -27.46
CA TYR A 205 34.89 40.36 -27.41
C TYR A 205 36.25 39.71 -27.65
N LYS A 206 37.04 40.20 -28.64
CA LYS A 206 38.40 39.68 -28.88
C LYS A 206 39.31 39.90 -27.68
N VAL A 207 39.26 41.09 -27.07
CA VAL A 207 40.03 41.40 -25.86
C VAL A 207 39.56 40.55 -24.68
N ALA A 208 38.25 40.36 -24.51
CA ALA A 208 37.70 39.49 -23.48
C ALA A 208 38.17 38.02 -23.61
N CYS A 209 38.34 37.52 -24.84
CA CYS A 209 38.89 36.20 -25.12
C CYS A 209 40.37 36.03 -24.71
N LEU A 210 41.13 37.12 -24.56
CA LEU A 210 42.52 37.06 -24.06
C LEU A 210 42.57 36.70 -22.57
N GLY A 211 41.52 37.05 -21.81
CA GLY A 211 41.40 36.77 -20.39
C GLY A 211 40.81 37.96 -19.62
N VAL A 212 39.53 37.85 -19.28
CA VAL A 212 38.82 38.74 -18.36
C VAL A 212 37.99 37.91 -17.37
N THR A 213 37.54 38.52 -16.30
CA THR A 213 36.73 37.83 -15.28
C THR A 213 35.35 37.46 -15.80
N GLU A 214 34.65 36.53 -15.13
CA GLU A 214 33.26 36.21 -15.48
C GLU A 214 32.32 37.41 -15.30
N ALA A 215 32.59 38.28 -14.32
CA ALA A 215 31.84 39.51 -14.12
C ALA A 215 31.98 40.47 -15.33
N ASP A 216 33.20 40.59 -15.85
CA ASP A 216 33.48 41.38 -17.06
C ASP A 216 32.80 40.78 -18.30
N TRP A 217 32.77 39.45 -18.42
CA TRP A 217 32.03 38.76 -19.48
C TRP A 217 30.52 39.02 -19.39
N ARG A 218 29.95 39.01 -18.18
CA ARG A 218 28.53 39.31 -17.96
C ARG A 218 28.24 40.78 -18.28
N MET A 219 29.12 41.70 -17.89
CA MET A 219 29.00 43.12 -18.24
C MET A 219 29.06 43.35 -19.75
N LEU A 220 30.01 42.74 -20.46
CA LEU A 220 30.09 42.78 -21.93
C LEU A 220 28.83 42.20 -22.58
N ALA A 221 28.36 41.04 -22.12
CA ALA A 221 27.18 40.37 -22.69
C ALA A 221 25.91 41.19 -22.48
N LEU A 222 25.72 41.78 -21.29
CA LEU A 222 24.60 42.67 -20.98
C LEU A 222 24.68 43.99 -21.75
N ALA A 223 25.86 44.59 -21.85
CA ALA A 223 26.06 45.81 -22.63
C ALA A 223 25.81 45.57 -24.12
N ALA A 224 26.27 44.43 -24.66
CA ALA A 224 26.00 44.00 -26.02
C ALA A 224 24.50 43.72 -26.24
N LEU A 225 23.81 43.11 -25.27
CA LEU A 225 22.36 42.85 -25.34
C LEU A 225 21.56 44.17 -25.37
N LYS A 226 21.87 45.10 -24.46
CA LYS A 226 21.28 46.46 -24.45
C LYS A 226 21.62 47.24 -25.73
N GLY A 227 22.84 47.05 -26.24
CA GLY A 227 23.33 47.62 -27.48
C GLY A 227 22.88 46.91 -28.76
N GLN A 228 22.05 45.87 -28.65
CA GLN A 228 21.51 45.07 -29.77
C GLN A 228 22.58 44.38 -30.64
N ALA A 229 23.78 44.14 -30.09
CA ALA A 229 24.81 43.34 -30.72
C ALA A 229 24.58 41.85 -30.42
N TRP A 230 23.55 41.27 -31.06
CA TRP A 230 23.04 39.92 -30.76
C TRP A 230 24.12 38.83 -30.82
N ASP A 231 24.98 38.85 -31.83
CA ASP A 231 26.05 37.85 -31.99
C ASP A 231 27.04 37.88 -30.82
N VAL A 232 27.46 39.08 -30.37
CA VAL A 232 28.38 39.23 -29.23
C VAL A 232 27.68 38.88 -27.92
N ALA A 233 26.43 39.31 -27.72
CA ALA A 233 25.63 38.97 -26.55
C ALA A 233 25.46 37.45 -26.43
N LYS A 234 25.07 36.76 -27.52
CA LYS A 234 24.97 35.29 -27.56
C LYS A 234 26.29 34.63 -27.24
N LYS A 235 27.39 35.01 -27.90
CA LYS A 235 28.71 34.42 -27.64
C LYS A 235 29.13 34.63 -26.18
N GLY A 236 28.80 35.79 -25.60
CA GLY A 236 29.01 36.08 -24.18
C GLY A 236 28.21 35.16 -23.26
N PHE A 237 26.90 35.05 -23.45
CA PHE A 237 26.04 34.20 -22.61
C PHE A 237 26.25 32.70 -22.85
N ILE A 238 26.67 32.26 -24.03
CA ILE A 238 27.14 30.88 -24.29
C ILE A 238 28.36 30.58 -23.42
N ARG A 239 29.32 31.52 -23.37
CA ARG A 239 30.52 31.35 -22.55
C ARG A 239 30.20 31.32 -21.05
N LEU A 240 29.25 32.14 -20.61
CA LEU A 240 28.76 32.15 -19.23
C LEU A 240 27.82 30.97 -18.91
N ARG A 241 27.39 30.20 -19.93
CA ARG A 241 26.40 29.12 -19.82
C ARG A 241 25.06 29.59 -19.24
N ASP A 242 24.68 30.84 -19.52
CA ASP A 242 23.47 31.45 -18.99
C ASP A 242 22.29 31.20 -19.95
N VAL A 243 21.64 30.04 -19.78
CA VAL A 243 20.59 29.54 -20.68
C VAL A 243 19.38 30.48 -20.72
N CYS A 244 19.06 31.14 -19.60
CA CYS A 244 17.93 32.07 -19.49
C CYS A 244 18.10 33.26 -20.45
N TYR A 245 19.29 33.87 -20.49
CA TYR A 245 19.56 34.95 -21.43
C TYR A 245 19.65 34.47 -22.88
N LEU A 246 20.06 33.24 -23.14
CA LEU A 246 20.07 32.68 -24.49
C LEU A 246 18.67 32.45 -25.04
N ASP A 247 17.77 31.91 -24.23
CA ASP A 247 16.36 31.74 -24.62
C ASP A 247 15.68 33.11 -24.80
N LEU A 248 15.97 34.07 -23.92
CA LEU A 248 15.52 35.45 -24.08
C LEU A 248 15.97 36.03 -25.43
N ILE A 249 17.26 35.94 -25.76
CA ILE A 249 17.77 36.42 -27.05
C ILE A 249 17.09 35.70 -28.22
N HIS A 250 16.85 34.39 -28.11
CA HIS A 250 16.17 33.62 -29.13
C HIS A 250 14.72 34.11 -29.38
N ARG A 251 13.96 34.37 -28.31
CA ARG A 251 12.60 34.92 -28.38
C ARG A 251 12.58 36.32 -29.00
N LEU A 252 13.56 37.16 -28.64
CA LEU A 252 13.71 38.53 -29.16
C LEU A 252 14.10 38.56 -30.65
N GLU A 253 14.98 37.67 -31.10
CA GLU A 253 15.40 37.60 -32.52
C GLU A 253 14.31 37.06 -33.45
N LYS A 254 13.52 36.07 -33.00
CA LYS A 254 12.44 35.48 -33.80
C LYS A 254 11.19 36.35 -33.91
N GLY A 255 11.20 37.56 -33.33
CA GLY A 255 10.08 38.49 -33.41
C GLY A 255 8.79 38.00 -32.75
N HIS A 256 8.83 36.96 -31.89
CA HIS A 256 7.67 36.50 -31.12
C HIS A 256 7.18 37.53 -30.10
N CYS A 257 7.97 38.59 -29.88
CA CYS A 257 7.66 39.76 -29.06
C CYS A 257 7.41 41.00 -29.93
N SER A 258 6.49 40.92 -30.91
CA SER A 258 6.05 42.09 -31.70
C SER A 258 5.41 43.21 -30.87
N HIS A 259 5.08 42.94 -29.61
CA HIS A 259 4.52 43.88 -28.63
C HIS A 259 5.54 44.54 -27.70
N VAL A 260 6.81 44.10 -27.71
CA VAL A 260 7.86 44.68 -26.85
C VAL A 260 8.43 45.90 -27.56
N GLN A 261 7.94 47.07 -27.20
CA GLN A 261 8.46 48.34 -27.69
C GLN A 261 9.95 48.47 -27.30
N LYS A 262 10.73 49.25 -28.07
CA LYS A 262 12.15 49.52 -27.75
C LYS A 262 12.34 50.01 -26.31
N SER A 263 11.35 50.72 -25.76
CA SER A 263 11.31 51.21 -24.38
C SER A 263 11.29 50.10 -23.33
N THR A 264 10.76 48.91 -23.65
CA THR A 264 10.51 47.85 -22.67
C THR A 264 11.65 46.84 -22.53
N PHE A 265 12.64 46.84 -23.44
CA PHE A 265 13.80 45.94 -23.34
C PHE A 265 14.63 46.17 -22.09
N GLY A 266 14.73 47.44 -21.64
CA GLY A 266 15.43 47.78 -20.39
C GLY A 266 14.80 47.10 -19.17
N ALA A 267 13.47 47.18 -19.07
CA ALA A 267 12.69 46.56 -18.01
C ALA A 267 12.83 45.02 -18.02
N LEU A 268 12.76 44.41 -19.20
CA LEU A 268 12.93 42.96 -19.37
C LEU A 268 14.33 42.49 -18.94
N VAL A 269 15.38 43.22 -19.31
CA VAL A 269 16.75 42.89 -18.87
C VAL A 269 16.89 43.03 -17.36
N LEU A 270 16.29 44.06 -16.75
CA LEU A 270 16.29 44.25 -15.29
C LEU A 270 15.53 43.13 -14.57
N ALA A 271 14.41 42.65 -15.12
CA ALA A 271 13.66 41.52 -14.59
C ALA A 271 14.52 40.24 -14.57
N TYR A 272 15.21 39.94 -15.67
CA TYR A 272 16.14 38.80 -15.74
C TYR A 272 17.38 38.96 -14.83
N GLN A 273 17.73 40.19 -14.43
CA GLN A 273 18.76 40.45 -13.42
C GLN A 273 18.28 40.26 -11.98
N GLY A 274 16.99 39.96 -11.76
CA GLY A 274 16.39 39.89 -10.43
C GLY A 274 16.09 41.25 -9.80
N ARG A 275 16.24 42.35 -10.55
CA ARG A 275 15.97 43.73 -10.09
C ARG A 275 14.50 44.07 -10.36
N PHE A 276 13.60 43.33 -9.73
CA PHE A 276 12.16 43.37 -10.04
C PHE A 276 11.52 44.73 -9.78
N LYS A 277 11.94 45.45 -8.73
CA LYS A 277 11.42 46.79 -8.43
C LYS A 277 11.74 47.79 -9.55
N GLU A 278 13.01 47.83 -9.96
CA GLU A 278 13.44 48.70 -11.06
C GLU A 278 12.87 48.27 -12.42
N ALA A 279 12.65 46.96 -12.60
CA ALA A 279 11.96 46.45 -13.77
C ALA A 279 10.51 46.92 -13.80
N ALA A 280 9.79 46.84 -12.67
CA ALA A 280 8.43 47.33 -12.53
C ALA A 280 8.36 48.84 -12.77
N ASP A 281 9.25 49.63 -12.17
CA ASP A 281 9.34 51.08 -12.41
C ASP A 281 9.57 51.38 -13.90
N ALA A 282 10.48 50.64 -14.55
CA ALA A 282 10.72 50.78 -15.99
C ALA A 282 9.52 50.34 -16.86
N TYR A 283 8.73 49.35 -16.42
CA TYR A 283 7.47 48.96 -17.09
C TYR A 283 6.40 50.05 -16.92
N ILE A 284 6.32 50.67 -15.74
CA ILE A 284 5.41 51.78 -15.42
C ILE A 284 5.76 53.02 -16.25
N GLU A 285 7.03 53.40 -16.28
CA GLU A 285 7.55 54.51 -17.11
C GLU A 285 7.30 54.26 -18.61
N ALA A 286 7.33 53.01 -19.05
CA ALA A 286 6.99 52.60 -20.41
C ALA A 286 5.47 52.52 -20.68
N GLY A 287 4.62 52.81 -19.70
CA GLY A 287 3.15 52.79 -19.81
C GLY A 287 2.54 51.39 -19.89
N GLN A 288 3.26 50.36 -19.42
CA GLN A 288 2.89 48.93 -19.50
C GLN A 288 2.71 48.33 -18.10
N MET A 289 1.82 48.90 -17.28
CA MET A 289 1.55 48.45 -15.91
C MET A 289 1.10 46.98 -15.83
N GLY A 290 0.31 46.51 -16.80
CA GLY A 290 -0.11 45.11 -16.88
C GLY A 290 1.04 44.11 -16.91
N MET A 291 2.14 44.44 -17.62
CA MET A 291 3.34 43.59 -17.67
C MET A 291 4.06 43.52 -16.31
N ALA A 292 3.97 44.59 -15.50
CA ALA A 292 4.53 44.60 -14.15
C ALA A 292 3.70 43.75 -13.18
N MET A 293 2.36 43.78 -13.30
CA MET A 293 1.47 42.93 -12.51
C MET A 293 1.59 41.45 -12.85
N GLU A 294 1.69 41.12 -14.14
CA GLU A 294 1.95 39.75 -14.60
C GLU A 294 3.30 39.26 -14.09
N MET A 295 4.36 40.08 -14.22
CA MET A 295 5.67 39.77 -13.67
C MET A 295 5.62 39.49 -12.16
N TYR A 296 4.98 40.35 -11.35
CA TYR A 296 4.89 40.11 -9.91
C TYR A 296 4.03 38.89 -9.56
N SER A 297 2.97 38.62 -10.32
CA SER A 297 2.15 37.42 -10.16
C SER A 297 2.94 36.14 -10.44
N ASP A 298 3.70 36.11 -11.55
CA ASP A 298 4.57 34.99 -11.93
C ASP A 298 5.70 34.78 -10.91
N LEU A 299 6.24 35.86 -10.34
CA LEU A 299 7.26 35.83 -9.31
C LEU A 299 6.71 35.53 -7.91
N ARG A 300 5.39 35.32 -7.78
CA ARG A 300 4.69 35.06 -6.50
C ARG A 300 4.80 36.20 -5.49
N MET A 301 5.08 37.41 -5.98
CA MET A 301 5.08 38.67 -5.22
C MET A 301 3.65 39.23 -5.19
N PHE A 302 2.74 38.47 -4.57
CA PHE A 302 1.29 38.74 -4.63
C PHE A 302 0.89 40.04 -3.94
N GLU A 303 1.61 40.45 -2.90
CA GLU A 303 1.33 41.72 -2.21
C GLU A 303 1.71 42.93 -3.06
N GLU A 304 2.84 42.88 -3.76
CA GLU A 304 3.24 43.89 -4.73
C GLU A 304 2.31 43.90 -5.95
N ALA A 305 1.87 42.73 -6.43
CA ALA A 305 0.89 42.63 -7.51
C ALA A 305 -0.46 43.25 -7.12
N LYS A 306 -0.96 42.97 -5.90
CA LYS A 306 -2.18 43.61 -5.36
C LYS A 306 -2.03 45.11 -5.19
N ALA A 307 -0.89 45.58 -4.67
CA ALA A 307 -0.63 47.01 -4.50
C ALA A 307 -0.62 47.75 -5.85
N LEU A 308 -0.02 47.15 -6.88
CA LEU A 308 -0.06 47.69 -8.25
C LEU A 308 -1.47 47.66 -8.85
N ALA A 309 -2.25 46.58 -8.63
CA ALA A 309 -3.62 46.48 -9.11
C ALA A 309 -4.53 47.54 -8.45
N VAL A 310 -4.34 47.83 -7.17
CA VAL A 310 -5.02 48.92 -6.47
C VAL A 310 -4.58 50.29 -7.01
N ALA A 311 -3.28 50.51 -7.21
CA ALA A 311 -2.74 51.77 -7.73
C ALA A 311 -3.17 52.05 -9.20
N GLU A 312 -3.24 51.03 -10.06
CA GLU A 312 -3.78 51.18 -11.42
C GLU A 312 -5.27 51.56 -11.39
N ASN A 313 -6.03 50.97 -10.46
CA ASN A 313 -7.45 51.30 -10.25
C ASN A 313 -7.64 52.75 -9.78
N GLU A 314 -6.75 53.27 -8.93
CA GLU A 314 -6.77 54.67 -8.47
C GLU A 314 -6.40 55.65 -9.59
N LEU A 315 -5.32 55.38 -10.35
CA LEU A 315 -4.85 56.26 -11.44
C LEU A 315 -5.84 56.36 -12.61
N ARG A 316 -6.62 55.29 -12.86
CA ARG A 316 -7.62 55.23 -13.93
C ARG A 316 -8.98 55.81 -13.52
N SER A 317 -9.18 56.08 -12.21
CA SER A 317 -10.38 56.70 -11.65
C SER A 317 -10.48 58.21 -11.93
N GLU A 318 -9.39 58.89 -12.30
CA GLU A 318 -9.42 60.34 -12.59
C GLU A 318 -9.81 60.68 -14.04
N VAL A 319 -9.89 59.71 -14.95
CA VAL A 319 -9.95 60.00 -16.41
C VAL A 319 -11.29 59.62 -17.09
N THR A 320 -12.19 58.83 -16.50
CA THR A 320 -13.48 58.53 -17.17
C THR A 320 -14.65 58.24 -16.22
N ASP A 321 -15.55 59.22 -16.08
CA ASP A 321 -16.94 59.07 -15.59
C ASP A 321 -17.82 58.39 -16.65
N THR A 322 -17.71 57.08 -16.83
CA THR A 322 -18.79 56.29 -17.47
C THR A 322 -19.01 54.97 -16.71
N VAL A 323 -20.15 54.92 -16.04
CA VAL A 323 -20.54 53.89 -15.06
C VAL A 323 -21.38 52.82 -15.77
N THR A 324 -20.91 51.55 -15.75
CA THR A 324 -21.67 50.33 -15.34
C THR A 324 -21.02 49.03 -15.81
N THR A 325 -20.25 49.01 -16.91
CA THR A 325 -19.68 47.75 -17.45
C THR A 325 -18.25 47.45 -16.96
N THR A 326 -17.55 48.45 -16.45
CA THR A 326 -16.16 48.34 -15.95
C THR A 326 -16.08 47.80 -14.53
N SER A 327 -17.14 47.88 -13.72
CA SER A 327 -17.16 47.40 -12.33
C SER A 327 -16.95 45.90 -12.20
N ILE A 328 -17.43 45.12 -13.18
CA ILE A 328 -17.40 43.64 -13.16
C ILE A 328 -16.00 43.12 -13.52
N LYS A 329 -15.21 43.85 -14.33
CA LYS A 329 -13.81 43.50 -14.62
C LYS A 329 -12.87 43.83 -13.44
N ARG A 330 -13.22 44.82 -12.61
CA ARG A 330 -12.41 45.27 -11.46
C ARG A 330 -12.27 44.21 -10.36
N GLU A 331 -13.32 43.44 -10.11
CA GLU A 331 -13.30 42.35 -9.11
C GLU A 331 -12.63 41.08 -9.66
N ALA A 332 -12.74 40.84 -10.97
CA ALA A 332 -12.18 39.65 -11.61
C ALA A 332 -10.65 39.60 -11.57
N ASP A 333 -9.97 40.72 -11.87
CA ASP A 333 -8.50 40.75 -11.91
C ASP A 333 -7.88 40.56 -10.51
N VAL A 334 -8.53 41.09 -9.45
CA VAL A 334 -8.09 40.91 -8.05
C VAL A 334 -8.45 39.50 -7.54
N GLN A 335 -9.61 38.96 -7.90
CA GLN A 335 -10.00 37.59 -7.58
C GLN A 335 -9.08 36.56 -8.25
N GLU A 336 -8.61 36.82 -9.48
CA GLU A 336 -7.66 35.96 -10.19
C GLU A 336 -6.30 35.91 -9.48
N ILE A 337 -5.81 37.05 -8.96
CA ILE A 337 -4.57 37.10 -8.17
C ILE A 337 -4.74 36.32 -6.85
N ILE A 338 -5.89 36.47 -6.17
CA ILE A 338 -6.18 35.73 -4.92
C ILE A 338 -6.32 34.23 -5.19
N GLN A 339 -6.90 33.83 -6.33
CA GLN A 339 -6.99 32.44 -6.73
C GLN A 339 -5.59 31.85 -6.99
N ARG A 340 -4.74 32.53 -7.76
CA ARG A 340 -3.35 32.08 -7.98
C ARG A 340 -2.56 31.99 -6.68
N GLN A 341 -2.83 32.90 -5.74
CA GLN A 341 -2.27 32.83 -4.39
C GLN A 341 -2.76 31.60 -3.62
N ALA A 342 -4.05 31.24 -3.73
CA ALA A 342 -4.62 30.05 -3.12
C ALA A 342 -4.07 28.73 -3.72
N GLU A 343 -3.90 28.67 -5.05
CA GLU A 343 -3.29 27.53 -5.74
C GLU A 343 -1.83 27.34 -5.32
N TRP A 344 -1.10 28.45 -5.14
CA TRP A 344 0.26 28.39 -4.64
C TRP A 344 0.37 27.94 -3.18
N THR A 345 -0.48 28.45 -2.28
CA THR A 345 -0.48 28.03 -0.87
C THR A 345 -0.86 26.55 -0.72
N GLU A 346 -1.67 26.03 -1.64
CA GLU A 346 -1.95 24.60 -1.78
C GLU A 346 -0.69 23.81 -2.21
N GLU A 347 0.07 24.27 -3.21
CA GLU A 347 1.35 23.65 -3.61
C GLU A 347 2.38 23.63 -2.46
N THR A 348 2.43 24.68 -1.63
CA THR A 348 3.35 24.78 -0.50
C THR A 348 2.90 24.01 0.74
N LYS A 349 1.75 23.33 0.66
CA LYS A 349 1.14 22.53 1.74
C LYS A 349 0.68 23.34 2.96
N ASP A 350 0.50 24.65 2.81
CA ASP A 350 -0.20 25.46 3.80
C ASP A 350 -1.70 25.42 3.50
N HIS A 351 -2.28 24.25 3.76
CA HIS A 351 -3.67 23.93 3.44
C HIS A 351 -4.69 24.79 4.22
N GLU A 352 -4.28 25.30 5.38
CA GLU A 352 -5.11 26.16 6.23
C GLU A 352 -5.32 27.54 5.61
N THR A 353 -4.24 28.19 5.18
CA THR A 353 -4.33 29.51 4.53
C THR A 353 -4.90 29.40 3.13
N ALA A 354 -4.59 28.32 2.40
CA ALA A 354 -5.21 28.02 1.11
C ALA A 354 -6.73 27.94 1.20
N ALA A 355 -7.26 27.22 2.20
CA ALA A 355 -8.70 27.13 2.41
C ALA A 355 -9.35 28.49 2.73
N ASP A 356 -8.70 29.31 3.56
CA ASP A 356 -9.18 30.66 3.88
C ASP A 356 -9.17 31.56 2.62
N MET A 357 -8.13 31.45 1.78
CA MET A 357 -8.04 32.17 0.50
C MET A 357 -9.09 31.70 -0.52
N TYR A 358 -9.36 30.39 -0.62
CA TYR A 358 -10.42 29.86 -1.48
C TYR A 358 -11.83 30.28 -1.02
N LEU A 359 -12.05 30.41 0.29
CA LEU A 359 -13.30 30.97 0.83
C LEU A 359 -13.47 32.44 0.43
N VAL A 360 -12.40 33.24 0.51
CA VAL A 360 -12.40 34.66 0.09
C VAL A 360 -12.54 34.80 -1.43
N ALA A 361 -11.98 33.88 -2.21
CA ALA A 361 -12.12 33.82 -3.67
C ALA A 361 -13.49 33.30 -4.15
N GLY A 362 -14.43 33.00 -3.24
CA GLY A 362 -15.78 32.55 -3.59
C GLY A 362 -15.89 31.08 -4.03
N GLN A 363 -14.90 30.23 -3.71
CA GLN A 363 -14.86 28.80 -4.05
C GLN A 363 -14.95 27.92 -2.79
N PRO A 364 -16.12 27.84 -2.11
CA PRO A 364 -16.25 27.11 -0.84
C PRO A 364 -16.11 25.59 -0.99
N GLU A 365 -16.44 25.02 -2.14
CA GLU A 365 -16.30 23.58 -2.39
C GLU A 365 -14.84 23.13 -2.37
N LYS A 366 -13.95 23.89 -3.04
CA LYS A 366 -12.52 23.61 -3.02
C LYS A 366 -11.94 23.79 -1.63
N ALA A 367 -12.29 24.87 -0.94
CA ALA A 367 -11.86 25.11 0.44
C ALA A 367 -12.26 23.96 1.38
N LEU A 368 -13.50 23.45 1.25
CA LEU A 368 -13.98 22.31 2.02
C LEU A 368 -13.21 21.04 1.69
N SER A 369 -12.97 20.72 0.41
CA SER A 369 -12.17 19.54 0.05
C SER A 369 -10.74 19.59 0.58
N LEU A 370 -10.14 20.78 0.61
CA LEU A 370 -8.77 21.01 1.07
C LEU A 370 -8.64 20.88 2.59
N LEU A 371 -9.61 21.44 3.34
CA LEU A 371 -9.70 21.26 4.79
C LEU A 371 -9.95 19.80 5.19
N VAL A 372 -10.55 19.03 4.29
CA VAL A 372 -10.92 17.64 4.52
C VAL A 372 -9.74 16.68 4.38
N GLU A 373 -8.88 16.90 3.39
CA GLU A 373 -7.73 16.03 3.15
C GLU A 373 -6.56 16.38 4.07
N HIS A 374 -6.39 17.66 4.41
CA HIS A 374 -5.17 18.14 5.06
C HIS A 374 -5.37 19.17 6.18
N GLY A 375 -6.61 19.62 6.46
CA GLY A 375 -6.88 20.67 7.44
C GLY A 375 -7.11 20.17 8.88
N PRO A 376 -6.94 21.04 9.89
CA PRO A 376 -7.28 20.74 11.28
C PRO A 376 -8.81 20.66 11.46
N ALA A 377 -9.26 19.66 12.21
CA ALA A 377 -10.69 19.43 12.43
C ALA A 377 -11.42 20.59 13.13
N SER A 378 -10.71 21.45 13.86
CA SER A 378 -11.26 22.65 14.49
C SER A 378 -11.89 23.62 13.48
N LYS A 379 -11.21 23.91 12.37
CA LYS A 379 -11.75 24.78 11.30
C LYS A 379 -12.95 24.13 10.60
N LEU A 380 -12.93 22.81 10.41
CA LEU A 380 -14.07 22.06 9.87
C LEU A 380 -15.33 22.20 10.76
N ILE A 381 -15.16 22.16 12.09
CA ILE A 381 -16.24 22.37 13.06
C ILE A 381 -16.78 23.80 12.99
N GLU A 382 -15.91 24.80 12.86
CA GLU A 382 -16.34 26.19 12.68
C GLU A 382 -17.15 26.39 11.40
N VAL A 383 -16.68 25.85 10.28
CA VAL A 383 -17.39 25.94 8.99
C VAL A 383 -18.74 25.24 9.10
N ALA A 384 -18.82 24.03 9.68
CA ALA A 384 -20.07 23.30 9.90
C ALA A 384 -21.07 24.03 10.83
N ARG A 385 -20.58 24.87 11.76
CA ARG A 385 -21.43 25.73 12.61
C ARG A 385 -21.91 26.99 11.87
N ARG A 386 -21.08 27.56 10.98
CA ARG A 386 -21.44 28.73 10.16
C ARG A 386 -22.44 28.40 9.06
N LEU A 387 -22.45 27.16 8.56
CA LEU A 387 -23.41 26.68 7.57
C LEU A 387 -24.85 26.63 8.13
N LYS A 388 -25.81 27.07 7.32
CA LYS A 388 -27.24 27.08 7.68
C LYS A 388 -27.85 25.69 7.50
N LYS A 389 -28.92 25.38 8.25
CA LYS A 389 -29.66 24.10 8.13
C LYS A 389 -30.17 23.79 6.70
N THR A 390 -30.32 24.82 5.86
CA THR A 390 -30.75 24.69 4.46
C THR A 390 -29.66 24.13 3.53
N GLN A 391 -28.38 24.20 3.93
CA GLN A 391 -27.22 23.70 3.17
C GLN A 391 -26.95 22.23 3.51
N VAL A 392 -27.93 21.37 3.18
CA VAL A 392 -27.94 19.94 3.57
C VAL A 392 -26.76 19.18 2.96
N LYS A 393 -26.36 19.50 1.73
CA LYS A 393 -25.29 18.77 1.02
C LYS A 393 -23.93 19.04 1.66
N GLU A 394 -23.66 20.29 1.96
CA GLU A 394 -22.42 20.78 2.56
C GLU A 394 -22.30 20.29 4.01
N LEU A 395 -23.40 20.34 4.78
CA LEU A 395 -23.44 19.80 6.15
C LEU A 395 -23.27 18.27 6.19
N MET A 396 -23.90 17.54 5.26
CA MET A 396 -23.72 16.09 5.14
C MET A 396 -22.26 15.76 4.82
N HIS A 397 -21.65 16.52 3.91
CA HIS A 397 -20.25 16.36 3.56
C HIS A 397 -19.36 16.60 4.79
N CYS A 398 -19.56 17.70 5.53
CA CYS A 398 -18.84 17.95 6.79
C CYS A 398 -18.98 16.79 7.80
N ALA A 399 -20.19 16.24 7.99
CA ALA A 399 -20.43 15.16 8.94
C ALA A 399 -19.70 13.86 8.57
N VAL A 400 -19.71 13.47 7.29
CA VAL A 400 -18.97 12.29 6.79
C VAL A 400 -17.46 12.44 7.02
N LEU A 401 -16.96 13.68 6.93
CA LEU A 401 -15.54 13.96 7.02
C LEU A 401 -15.08 14.06 8.48
N MET A 402 -15.92 14.58 9.37
CA MET A 402 -15.74 14.47 10.82
C MET A 402 -15.70 13.00 11.27
N ARG A 403 -16.55 12.14 10.69
CA ARG A 403 -16.55 10.69 10.94
C ARG A 403 -15.23 10.03 10.49
N ARG A 404 -14.73 10.35 9.30
CA ARG A 404 -13.41 9.87 8.82
C ARG A 404 -12.25 10.36 9.68
N GLY A 405 -12.32 11.59 10.18
CA GLY A 405 -11.31 12.19 11.05
C GLY A 405 -11.35 11.72 12.51
N GLY A 406 -12.24 10.81 12.88
CA GLY A 406 -12.37 10.31 14.26
C GLY A 406 -13.07 11.26 15.24
N HIS A 407 -13.65 12.36 14.76
CA HIS A 407 -14.39 13.34 15.58
C HIS A 407 -15.88 12.96 15.71
N TYR A 408 -16.14 11.78 16.28
CA TYR A 408 -17.46 11.17 16.32
C TYR A 408 -18.53 11.99 17.04
N ALA A 409 -18.16 12.70 18.12
CA ALA A 409 -19.10 13.54 18.87
C ALA A 409 -19.67 14.70 18.02
N HIS A 410 -18.82 15.34 17.20
CA HIS A 410 -19.24 16.43 16.32
C HIS A 410 -19.94 15.94 15.06
N ALA A 411 -19.56 14.77 14.55
CA ALA A 411 -20.31 14.09 13.50
C ALA A 411 -21.73 13.76 13.98
N PHE A 412 -21.88 13.22 15.19
CA PHE A 412 -23.16 12.94 15.82
C PHE A 412 -24.02 14.21 15.98
N GLU A 413 -23.44 15.31 16.48
CA GLU A 413 -24.12 16.61 16.58
C GLU A 413 -24.62 17.07 15.20
N THR A 414 -23.79 16.94 14.17
CA THR A 414 -24.12 17.37 12.81
C THR A 414 -25.21 16.47 12.18
N TYR A 415 -25.14 15.15 12.34
CA TYR A 415 -26.18 14.23 11.88
C TYR A 415 -27.50 14.43 12.63
N THR A 416 -27.44 14.73 13.93
CA THR A 416 -28.62 15.07 14.73
C THR A 416 -29.27 16.37 14.25
N ARG A 417 -28.45 17.39 13.90
CA ARG A 417 -28.94 18.64 13.29
C ARG A 417 -29.61 18.40 11.93
N LEU A 418 -29.12 17.43 11.16
CA LEU A 418 -29.69 17.00 9.88
C LEU A 418 -30.93 16.12 10.04
N GLY A 419 -31.13 15.50 11.20
CA GLY A 419 -32.20 14.52 11.45
C GLY A 419 -31.99 13.19 10.72
N ASP A 420 -30.74 12.85 10.38
CA ASP A 420 -30.40 11.62 9.67
C ASP A 420 -30.07 10.49 10.65
N PHE A 421 -31.11 9.77 11.07
CA PHE A 421 -30.99 8.66 12.02
C PHE A 421 -30.25 7.44 11.47
N ARG A 422 -30.20 7.24 10.14
CA ARG A 422 -29.46 6.13 9.53
C ARG A 422 -27.95 6.35 9.65
N SER A 423 -27.49 7.57 9.39
CA SER A 423 -26.09 7.93 9.57
C SER A 423 -25.67 7.87 11.05
N ILE A 424 -26.55 8.26 11.97
CA ILE A 424 -26.35 8.11 13.41
C ILE A 424 -26.23 6.63 13.81
N LEU A 425 -27.14 5.78 13.34
CA LEU A 425 -27.12 4.36 13.61
C LEU A 425 -25.83 3.72 13.11
N SER A 426 -25.43 4.04 11.88
CA SER A 426 -24.19 3.56 11.28
C SER A 426 -22.96 3.98 12.11
N LEU A 427 -22.99 5.17 12.73
CA LEU A 427 -21.95 5.63 13.64
C LEU A 427 -21.89 4.80 14.93
N HIS A 428 -23.03 4.53 15.57
CA HIS A 428 -23.08 3.70 16.78
C HIS A 428 -22.67 2.26 16.51
N VAL A 429 -23.01 1.72 15.34
CA VAL A 429 -22.57 0.39 14.89
C VAL A 429 -21.05 0.35 14.70
N GLU A 430 -20.45 1.38 14.10
CA GLU A 430 -18.98 1.50 13.97
C GLU A 430 -18.27 1.62 15.31
N LEU A 431 -18.87 2.30 16.28
CA LEU A 431 -18.35 2.44 17.63
C LEU A 431 -18.68 1.26 18.55
N GLU A 432 -19.35 0.22 18.02
CA GLU A 432 -19.81 -0.95 18.77
C GLU A 432 -20.69 -0.61 19.98
N GLN A 433 -21.37 0.54 19.94
CA GLN A 433 -22.31 1.00 20.96
C GLN A 433 -23.68 0.38 20.73
N TRP A 434 -23.79 -0.92 20.99
CA TRP A 434 -24.98 -1.71 20.68
C TRP A 434 -26.21 -1.29 21.50
N ASP A 435 -26.05 -0.82 22.74
CA ASP A 435 -27.16 -0.37 23.58
C ASP A 435 -27.91 0.82 22.96
N ASP A 436 -27.16 1.80 22.44
CA ASP A 436 -27.71 2.96 21.74
C ASP A 436 -28.32 2.54 20.39
N ALA A 437 -27.66 1.65 19.65
CA ALA A 437 -28.19 1.09 18.42
C ALA A 437 -29.53 0.33 18.64
N PHE A 438 -29.66 -0.41 19.73
CA PHE A 438 -30.91 -1.07 20.11
C PHE A 438 -31.97 -0.08 20.59
N ALA A 439 -31.59 1.03 21.22
CA ALA A 439 -32.53 2.10 21.55
C ALA A 439 -33.12 2.73 20.27
N ILE A 440 -32.28 3.00 19.26
CA ILE A 440 -32.74 3.52 17.96
C ILE A 440 -33.63 2.49 17.25
N LYS A 441 -33.28 1.19 17.30
CA LYS A 441 -34.12 0.09 16.79
C LYS A 441 -35.51 0.04 17.43
N ARG A 442 -35.62 0.32 18.74
CA ARG A 442 -36.92 0.37 19.45
C ARG A 442 -37.77 1.55 18.99
N LEU A 443 -37.14 2.69 18.70
CA LEU A 443 -37.81 3.89 18.20
C LEU A 443 -38.21 3.74 16.73
N HIS A 444 -37.43 3.00 15.93
CA HIS A 444 -37.67 2.76 14.51
C HIS A 444 -37.61 1.27 14.17
N PRO A 445 -38.73 0.54 14.21
CA PRO A 445 -38.76 -0.90 13.90
C PRO A 445 -38.42 -1.24 12.43
N GLU A 446 -38.42 -0.25 11.52
CA GLU A 446 -38.12 -0.45 10.10
C GLU A 446 -36.63 -0.75 9.82
N ILE A 447 -35.73 -0.38 10.74
CA ILE A 447 -34.26 -0.55 10.61
C ILE A 447 -33.73 -1.77 11.38
N VAL A 448 -34.59 -2.75 11.70
CA VAL A 448 -34.22 -3.97 12.44
C VAL A 448 -33.03 -4.68 11.80
N ASP A 449 -33.02 -4.80 10.47
CA ASP A 449 -31.96 -5.48 9.72
C ASP A 449 -30.63 -4.71 9.77
N GLU A 450 -30.68 -3.37 9.75
CA GLU A 450 -29.49 -2.50 9.81
C GLU A 450 -28.74 -2.62 11.15
N VAL A 451 -29.42 -3.07 12.21
CA VAL A 451 -28.81 -3.32 13.54
C VAL A 451 -28.49 -4.79 13.76
N ALA A 452 -29.45 -5.67 13.44
CA ALA A 452 -29.33 -7.09 13.77
C ALA A 452 -28.23 -7.78 12.94
N LEU A 453 -28.02 -7.39 11.68
CA LEU A 453 -27.00 -8.00 10.83
C LEU A 453 -25.58 -7.63 11.27
N PRO A 454 -25.21 -6.35 11.48
CA PRO A 454 -23.89 -6.02 12.01
C PRO A 454 -23.65 -6.57 13.41
N TYR A 455 -24.69 -6.61 14.26
CA TYR A 455 -24.58 -7.20 15.60
C TYR A 455 -24.27 -8.70 15.54
N ALA A 456 -24.95 -9.44 14.66
CA ALA A 456 -24.66 -10.87 14.47
C ALA A 456 -23.25 -11.09 13.92
N GLN A 457 -22.75 -10.23 13.02
CA GLN A 457 -21.36 -10.28 12.55
C GLN A 457 -20.36 -9.99 13.67
N TRP A 458 -20.64 -9.01 14.51
CA TRP A 458 -19.83 -8.72 15.69
C TRP A 458 -19.79 -9.92 16.65
N LEU A 459 -20.92 -10.60 16.87
CA LEU A 459 -20.97 -11.82 17.68
C LEU A 459 -20.14 -12.96 17.07
N ILE A 460 -20.16 -13.12 15.74
CA ILE A 460 -19.33 -14.09 15.01
C ILE A 460 -17.84 -13.80 15.22
N ASN A 461 -17.43 -12.53 15.10
CA ASN A 461 -16.04 -12.11 15.31
C ASN A 461 -15.54 -12.36 16.75
N HIS A 462 -16.47 -12.52 17.70
CA HIS A 462 -16.19 -12.83 19.11
C HIS A 462 -16.47 -14.30 19.45
N ASP A 463 -16.52 -15.20 18.47
CA ASP A 463 -16.79 -16.64 18.60
C ASP A 463 -18.10 -17.01 19.31
N ARG A 464 -19.04 -16.07 19.41
CA ARG A 464 -20.37 -16.27 20.00
C ARG A 464 -21.38 -16.70 18.95
N PHE A 465 -21.12 -17.84 18.31
CA PHE A 465 -21.91 -18.34 17.18
C PHE A 465 -23.36 -18.66 17.54
N ASP A 466 -23.62 -19.23 18.72
CA ASP A 466 -24.99 -19.54 19.15
C ASP A 466 -25.84 -18.28 19.35
N HIS A 467 -25.23 -17.19 19.84
CA HIS A 467 -25.89 -15.90 19.95
C HIS A 467 -26.09 -15.25 18.58
N ALA A 468 -25.10 -15.34 17.69
CA ALA A 468 -25.22 -14.82 16.32
C ALA A 468 -26.35 -15.52 15.55
N ARG A 469 -26.47 -16.84 15.70
CA ARG A 469 -27.55 -17.67 15.17
C ARG A 469 -28.92 -17.18 15.65
N LEU A 470 -29.08 -16.99 16.96
CA LEU A 470 -30.30 -16.44 17.54
C LEU A 470 -30.60 -15.02 17.02
N ALA A 471 -29.59 -14.18 16.88
CA ALA A 471 -29.74 -12.82 16.33
C ALA A 471 -30.25 -12.85 14.87
N TYR A 472 -29.72 -13.73 14.01
CA TYR A 472 -30.24 -13.92 12.65
C TYR A 472 -31.67 -14.46 12.63
N SER A 473 -31.98 -15.42 13.50
CA SER A 473 -33.35 -15.94 13.64
C SER A 473 -34.33 -14.85 14.08
N HIS A 474 -33.95 -13.99 15.01
CA HIS A 474 -34.77 -12.86 15.47
C HIS A 474 -34.95 -11.77 14.39
N ALA A 475 -33.99 -11.63 13.47
CA ALA A 475 -34.10 -10.76 12.31
C ALA A 475 -34.98 -11.35 11.18
N GLY A 476 -35.52 -12.56 11.34
CA GLY A 476 -36.25 -13.24 10.27
C GLY A 476 -35.35 -13.71 9.11
N ARG A 477 -34.03 -13.66 9.29
CA ARG A 477 -33.01 -14.03 8.30
C ARG A 477 -32.51 -15.45 8.55
N SER A 478 -33.42 -16.42 8.44
CA SER A 478 -33.07 -17.84 8.60
C SER A 478 -32.07 -18.33 7.56
N ASP A 479 -32.01 -17.68 6.40
CA ASP A 479 -31.03 -17.92 5.33
C ASP A 479 -29.58 -17.74 5.81
N LEU A 480 -29.32 -16.69 6.59
CA LEU A 480 -27.98 -16.41 7.12
C LEU A 480 -27.61 -17.33 8.28
N SER A 481 -28.59 -17.69 9.11
CA SER A 481 -28.43 -18.68 10.18
C SER A 481 -28.06 -20.06 9.62
N GLU A 482 -28.79 -20.50 8.60
CA GLU A 482 -28.55 -21.78 7.91
C GLU A 482 -27.15 -21.82 7.27
N ARG A 483 -26.73 -20.73 6.62
CA ARG A 483 -25.38 -20.59 6.06
C ARG A 483 -24.31 -20.62 7.14
N LEU A 484 -24.50 -19.91 8.25
CA LEU A 484 -23.56 -19.90 9.37
C LEU A 484 -23.37 -21.32 9.93
N LEU A 485 -24.48 -22.03 10.22
CA LEU A 485 -24.44 -23.40 10.73
C LEU A 485 -23.81 -24.37 9.74
N THR A 486 -24.10 -24.23 8.45
CA THR A 486 -23.49 -25.08 7.40
C THR A 486 -21.98 -24.86 7.33
N GLN A 487 -21.52 -23.60 7.38
CA GLN A 487 -20.09 -23.29 7.39
C GLN A 487 -19.39 -23.83 8.64
N LEU A 488 -19.98 -23.64 9.82
CA LEU A 488 -19.44 -24.17 11.07
C LEU A 488 -19.39 -25.70 11.05
N MET A 489 -20.44 -26.36 10.54
CA MET A 489 -20.49 -27.81 10.39
C MET A 489 -19.38 -28.29 9.45
N ASP A 490 -19.25 -27.70 8.27
CA ASP A 490 -18.21 -28.07 7.30
C ASP A 490 -16.80 -27.88 7.86
N ASN A 491 -16.57 -26.79 8.61
CA ASN A 491 -15.29 -26.54 9.28
C ASN A 491 -15.01 -27.59 10.36
N ALA A 492 -15.98 -27.88 11.23
CA ALA A 492 -15.84 -28.93 12.25
C ALA A 492 -15.56 -30.31 11.62
N LEU A 493 -16.23 -30.64 10.51
CA LEU A 493 -16.01 -31.89 9.80
C LEU A 493 -14.63 -31.95 9.11
N LYS A 494 -14.15 -30.85 8.52
CA LYS A 494 -12.79 -30.76 7.94
C LYS A 494 -11.70 -30.92 9.01
N GLU A 495 -11.91 -30.33 10.17
CA GLU A 495 -11.06 -30.49 11.36
C GLU A 495 -11.22 -31.85 12.05
N LYS A 496 -12.16 -32.68 11.58
CA LYS A 496 -12.46 -34.02 12.09
C LYS A 496 -13.01 -34.01 13.53
N ARG A 497 -13.59 -32.89 13.97
CA ARG A 497 -14.37 -32.76 15.21
C ARG A 497 -15.81 -33.24 14.98
N PHE A 498 -15.97 -34.56 14.88
CA PHE A 498 -17.25 -35.18 14.49
C PHE A 498 -18.38 -34.99 15.51
N LYS A 499 -18.09 -34.90 16.81
CA LYS A 499 -19.11 -34.59 17.85
C LYS A 499 -19.70 -33.20 17.64
N ASP A 500 -18.86 -32.19 17.46
CA ASP A 500 -19.29 -30.82 17.17
C ASP A 500 -20.04 -30.74 15.84
N GLY A 501 -19.54 -31.43 14.81
CA GLY A 501 -20.21 -31.54 13.52
C GLY A 501 -21.61 -32.16 13.63
N ALA A 502 -21.79 -33.17 14.48
CA ALA A 502 -23.09 -33.76 14.75
C ALA A 502 -24.04 -32.78 15.44
N ARG A 503 -23.54 -32.05 16.46
CA ARG A 503 -24.32 -31.02 17.17
C ARG A 503 -24.78 -29.91 16.23
N LEU A 504 -23.88 -29.39 15.39
CA LEU A 504 -24.18 -28.36 14.41
C LEU A 504 -25.17 -28.86 13.34
N CYS A 505 -24.99 -30.08 12.85
CA CYS A 505 -25.91 -30.73 11.90
C CYS A 505 -27.32 -30.90 12.51
N ARG A 506 -27.41 -31.23 13.80
CA ARG A 506 -28.69 -31.29 14.53
C ARG A 506 -29.31 -29.90 14.69
N ASN A 507 -28.54 -28.89 15.06
CA ASN A 507 -29.05 -27.51 15.18
C ASN A 507 -29.59 -27.02 13.84
N LEU A 508 -28.89 -27.33 12.74
CA LEU A 508 -29.33 -27.04 11.37
C LEU A 508 -30.65 -27.77 11.06
N ALA A 509 -30.76 -29.05 11.42
CA ALA A 509 -31.99 -29.80 11.25
C ALA A 509 -33.17 -29.15 12.01
N LEU A 510 -32.95 -28.68 13.24
CA LEU A 510 -33.98 -28.00 14.03
C LEU A 510 -34.42 -26.66 13.39
N GLU A 511 -33.52 -25.91 12.77
CA GLU A 511 -33.87 -24.69 12.02
C GLU A 511 -34.67 -24.98 10.77
N VAL A 512 -34.27 -26.00 10.00
CA VAL A 512 -35.04 -26.48 8.83
C VAL A 512 -36.43 -26.94 9.26
N LEU A 513 -36.55 -27.62 10.40
CA LEU A 513 -37.84 -28.05 10.95
C LEU A 513 -38.73 -26.86 11.33
N ALA A 514 -38.15 -25.78 11.88
CA ALA A 514 -38.90 -24.56 12.15
C ALA A 514 -39.44 -23.92 10.86
N GLN A 515 -38.69 -23.99 9.75
CA GLN A 515 -39.16 -23.53 8.43
C GLN A 515 -40.32 -24.40 7.91
N VAL A 516 -40.30 -25.73 8.11
CA VAL A 516 -41.42 -26.61 7.74
C VAL A 516 -42.72 -26.13 8.39
N ALA A 517 -42.69 -25.77 9.67
CA ALA A 517 -43.85 -25.24 10.38
C ALA A 517 -44.35 -23.87 9.85
N VAL A 518 -43.49 -23.10 9.17
CA VAL A 518 -43.88 -21.86 8.49
C VAL A 518 -44.57 -22.15 7.15
N PHE A 519 -43.99 -23.03 6.32
CA PHE A 519 -44.58 -23.42 5.03
C PHE A 519 -45.91 -24.18 5.18
N ALA A 520 -46.00 -24.99 6.23
CA ALA A 520 -47.22 -25.60 6.74
C ALA A 520 -48.37 -24.59 6.91
N LYS A 521 -48.10 -23.49 7.64
CA LYS A 521 -49.08 -22.42 7.88
C LYS A 521 -49.40 -21.64 6.61
N ALA A 522 -48.48 -21.62 5.64
CA ALA A 522 -48.65 -20.99 4.33
C ALA A 522 -49.36 -21.91 3.30
N ASN A 523 -49.72 -23.15 3.64
CA ASN A 523 -50.32 -24.16 2.76
C ASN A 523 -49.48 -24.51 1.51
N ASP A 524 -48.15 -24.37 1.57
CA ASP A 524 -47.26 -24.76 0.47
C ASP A 524 -46.77 -26.21 0.64
N ALA A 525 -47.62 -27.16 0.19
CA ALA A 525 -47.36 -28.58 0.34
C ALA A 525 -46.09 -29.07 -0.39
N GLY A 526 -45.62 -28.36 -1.42
CA GLY A 526 -44.42 -28.73 -2.17
C GLY A 526 -43.14 -28.43 -1.38
N MET A 527 -43.01 -27.20 -0.90
CA MET A 527 -41.88 -26.76 -0.08
C MET A 527 -41.86 -27.42 1.30
N GLU A 528 -43.03 -27.65 1.88
CA GLU A 528 -43.20 -28.38 3.14
C GLU A 528 -42.58 -29.78 3.06
N LYS A 529 -42.94 -30.56 2.03
CA LYS A 529 -42.42 -31.92 1.84
C LYS A 529 -40.91 -31.92 1.61
N LEU A 530 -40.40 -31.00 0.79
CA LEU A 530 -38.97 -30.90 0.49
C LEU A 530 -38.15 -30.57 1.75
N LYS A 531 -38.58 -29.58 2.53
CA LYS A 531 -37.89 -29.20 3.78
C LYS A 531 -38.00 -30.28 4.86
N PHE A 532 -39.08 -31.07 4.88
CA PHE A 532 -39.20 -32.22 5.77
C PHE A 532 -38.26 -33.38 5.38
N GLU A 533 -38.08 -33.64 4.08
CA GLU A 533 -37.10 -34.61 3.58
C GLU A 533 -35.66 -34.18 3.94
N GLU A 534 -35.35 -32.89 3.78
CA GLU A 534 -34.06 -32.29 4.18
C GLU A 534 -33.81 -32.44 5.69
N PHE A 535 -34.82 -32.17 6.53
CA PHE A 535 -34.75 -32.41 7.98
C PHE A 535 -34.40 -33.86 8.30
N CYS A 536 -35.05 -34.83 7.64
CA CYS A 536 -34.80 -36.25 7.86
C CYS A 536 -33.37 -36.64 7.49
N GLU A 537 -32.84 -36.12 6.38
CA GLU A 537 -31.46 -36.34 5.96
C GLU A 537 -30.46 -35.76 6.98
N LEU A 538 -30.66 -34.52 7.40
CA LEU A 538 -29.78 -33.85 8.38
C LEU A 538 -29.81 -34.56 9.74
N ARG A 539 -30.98 -35.05 10.17
CA ARG A 539 -31.10 -35.85 11.41
C ARG A 539 -30.31 -37.15 11.30
N LEU A 540 -30.41 -37.86 10.18
CA LEU A 540 -29.65 -39.08 9.94
C LEU A 540 -28.14 -38.80 9.89
N ARG A 541 -27.72 -37.70 9.27
CA ARG A 541 -26.31 -37.28 9.22
C ARG A 541 -25.76 -36.95 10.60
N ALA A 542 -26.54 -36.27 11.45
CA ALA A 542 -26.15 -36.00 12.83
C ALA A 542 -25.90 -37.31 13.62
N ASP A 543 -26.81 -38.29 13.50
CA ASP A 543 -26.64 -39.61 14.11
C ASP A 543 -25.36 -40.32 13.63
N ILE A 544 -25.09 -40.27 12.32
CA ILE A 544 -23.90 -40.87 11.70
C ILE A 544 -22.63 -40.18 12.20
N PHE A 545 -22.57 -38.85 12.22
CA PHE A 545 -21.40 -38.11 12.66
C PHE A 545 -21.11 -38.34 14.15
N TYR A 546 -22.15 -38.35 14.99
CA TYR A 546 -21.99 -38.60 16.41
C TYR A 546 -21.47 -40.03 16.66
N ALA A 547 -22.07 -41.04 16.05
CA ALA A 547 -21.60 -42.43 16.14
C ALA A 547 -20.17 -42.60 15.60
N TYR A 548 -19.86 -41.98 14.45
CA TYR A 548 -18.54 -42.07 13.84
C TYR A 548 -17.45 -41.36 14.65
N SER A 549 -17.80 -40.40 15.52
CA SER A 549 -16.84 -39.74 16.39
C SER A 549 -16.07 -40.75 17.26
N PHE A 550 -16.76 -41.74 17.83
CA PHE A 550 -16.17 -42.81 18.62
C PHE A 550 -15.25 -43.72 17.79
N ILE A 551 -15.65 -44.06 16.55
CA ILE A 551 -14.81 -44.82 15.61
C ILE A 551 -13.54 -44.04 15.30
N TYR A 552 -13.66 -42.75 15.00
CA TYR A 552 -12.52 -41.90 14.68
C TYR A 552 -11.55 -41.76 15.86
N GLN A 553 -12.06 -41.55 17.07
CA GLN A 553 -11.26 -41.53 18.30
C GLN A 553 -10.53 -42.86 18.52
N SER A 554 -11.22 -43.99 18.37
CA SER A 554 -10.62 -45.32 18.59
C SER A 554 -9.42 -45.65 17.69
N ILE A 555 -9.32 -45.00 16.53
CA ILE A 555 -8.26 -45.23 15.55
C ILE A 555 -7.08 -44.27 15.75
N ASN A 556 -7.36 -43.01 16.07
CA ASN A 556 -6.35 -41.95 16.05
C ASN A 556 -5.83 -41.59 17.46
N GLU A 557 -6.59 -41.88 18.50
CA GLU A 557 -6.19 -41.60 19.88
C GLU A 557 -5.55 -42.85 20.51
N PRO A 558 -4.41 -42.72 21.22
CA PRO A 558 -3.68 -43.85 21.78
C PRO A 558 -4.39 -44.49 23.00
N PHE A 559 -5.21 -43.71 23.70
CA PHE A 559 -5.98 -44.14 24.86
C PHE A 559 -7.46 -43.93 24.58
N ARG A 560 -8.30 -44.89 24.97
CA ARG A 560 -9.75 -44.84 24.75
C ARG A 560 -10.51 -45.19 26.02
N THR A 561 -11.63 -44.54 26.22
CA THR A 561 -12.60 -44.87 27.29
C THR A 561 -13.68 -45.84 26.81
N SER A 562 -13.91 -45.94 25.50
CA SER A 562 -14.94 -46.83 24.93
C SER A 562 -14.56 -48.30 25.01
N LEU A 563 -15.52 -49.12 25.45
CA LEU A 563 -15.40 -50.57 25.51
C LEU A 563 -15.40 -51.20 24.09
N PRO A 564 -14.75 -52.37 23.89
CA PRO A 564 -14.76 -53.09 22.62
C PRO A 564 -16.16 -53.42 22.10
N GLU A 565 -17.10 -53.76 23.00
CA GLU A 565 -18.50 -54.05 22.71
C GLU A 565 -19.20 -52.82 22.13
N THR A 566 -18.98 -51.65 22.72
CA THR A 566 -19.50 -50.36 22.24
C THR A 566 -19.03 -50.08 20.82
N LEU A 567 -17.73 -50.21 20.54
CA LEU A 567 -17.19 -49.95 19.19
C LEU A 567 -17.67 -50.98 18.16
N PHE A 568 -17.89 -52.22 18.57
CA PHE A 568 -18.51 -53.25 17.73
C PHE A 568 -19.95 -52.87 17.36
N ASN A 569 -20.77 -52.47 18.34
CA ASN A 569 -22.15 -52.06 18.14
C ASN A 569 -22.30 -50.78 17.32
N ILE A 570 -21.46 -49.77 17.57
CA ILE A 570 -21.38 -48.54 16.77
C ILE A 570 -21.08 -48.88 15.32
N SER A 571 -20.12 -49.77 15.08
CA SER A 571 -19.76 -50.16 13.71
C SER A 571 -20.93 -50.84 12.99
N ARG A 572 -21.71 -51.68 13.68
CA ARG A 572 -22.92 -52.29 13.12
C ARG A 572 -24.01 -51.27 12.83
N PHE A 573 -24.27 -50.37 13.76
CA PHE A 573 -25.21 -49.26 13.59
C PHE A 573 -24.87 -48.43 12.35
N LEU A 574 -23.60 -48.02 12.22
CA LEU A 574 -23.12 -47.24 11.08
C LEU A 574 -23.26 -48.00 9.76
N LEU A 575 -22.88 -49.29 9.72
CA LEU A 575 -23.03 -50.10 8.50
C LEU A 575 -24.49 -50.33 8.08
N ALA A 576 -25.43 -50.30 9.03
CA ALA A 576 -26.86 -50.44 8.76
C ALA A 576 -27.53 -49.13 8.30
N ARG A 577 -26.99 -47.97 8.71
CA ARG A 577 -27.58 -46.65 8.43
C ARG A 577 -26.86 -45.82 7.37
N ILE A 578 -25.60 -46.13 7.07
CA ILE A 578 -24.86 -45.45 6.01
C ILE A 578 -25.38 -45.95 4.64
N PRO A 579 -25.82 -45.04 3.76
CA PRO A 579 -26.19 -45.41 2.39
C PRO A 579 -24.96 -45.91 1.60
N GLN A 580 -25.15 -46.41 0.38
CA GLN A 580 -24.03 -46.95 -0.43
C GLN A 580 -22.83 -45.99 -0.52
N ASP A 581 -23.10 -44.68 -0.54
CA ASP A 581 -22.09 -43.63 -0.43
C ASP A 581 -22.09 -42.98 0.96
N PRO A 582 -21.00 -43.09 1.75
CA PRO A 582 -20.92 -42.48 3.07
C PRO A 582 -20.88 -40.94 2.97
N PRO A 583 -21.52 -40.22 3.92
CA PRO A 583 -21.43 -38.77 3.96
C PRO A 583 -19.99 -38.35 4.24
N ARG A 584 -19.41 -37.49 3.39
CA ARG A 584 -18.04 -36.99 3.60
C ARG A 584 -17.97 -36.20 4.91
N PRO A 585 -16.92 -36.33 5.75
CA PRO A 585 -15.68 -37.09 5.57
C PRO A 585 -15.65 -38.47 6.29
N VAL A 586 -16.80 -39.14 6.46
CA VAL A 586 -16.89 -40.47 7.09
C VAL A 586 -16.21 -41.52 6.22
N SER A 587 -15.27 -42.29 6.81
CA SER A 587 -14.55 -43.35 6.13
C SER A 587 -15.15 -44.72 6.43
N LEU A 588 -15.69 -45.36 5.40
CA LEU A 588 -16.18 -46.74 5.50
C LEU A 588 -15.05 -47.73 5.87
N VAL A 589 -13.82 -47.47 5.43
CA VAL A 589 -12.65 -48.29 5.77
C VAL A 589 -12.38 -48.24 7.28
N ASN A 590 -12.49 -47.08 7.90
CA ASN A 590 -12.30 -46.93 9.35
C ASN A 590 -13.34 -47.76 10.12
N ILE A 591 -14.61 -47.68 9.71
CA ILE A 591 -15.70 -48.45 10.32
C ILE A 591 -15.45 -49.95 10.21
N LEU A 592 -15.09 -50.42 9.01
CA LEU A 592 -14.82 -51.84 8.75
C LEU A 592 -13.58 -52.35 9.51
N VAL A 593 -12.51 -51.55 9.61
CA VAL A 593 -11.31 -51.92 10.39
C VAL A 593 -11.64 -52.03 11.89
N THR A 594 -12.40 -51.08 12.43
CA THR A 594 -12.83 -51.10 13.83
C THR A 594 -13.72 -52.31 14.10
N LEU A 595 -14.69 -52.60 13.23
CA LEU A 595 -15.51 -53.80 13.32
C LEU A 595 -14.67 -55.10 13.29
N ALA A 596 -13.72 -55.20 12.36
CA ALA A 596 -12.90 -56.40 12.18
C ALA A 596 -12.01 -56.68 13.41
N LYS A 597 -11.38 -55.62 13.95
CA LYS A 597 -10.53 -55.70 15.14
C LYS A 597 -11.32 -56.06 16.41
N HIS A 598 -12.44 -55.41 16.66
CA HIS A 598 -13.21 -55.67 17.89
C HIS A 598 -13.99 -56.98 17.81
N SER A 599 -14.49 -57.38 16.63
CA SER A 599 -15.04 -58.73 16.47
C SER A 599 -14.00 -59.83 16.69
N GLU A 600 -12.72 -59.60 16.35
CA GLU A 600 -11.64 -60.52 16.71
C GLU A 600 -11.43 -60.58 18.24
N GLN A 601 -11.38 -59.43 18.91
CA GLN A 601 -11.18 -59.34 20.37
C GLN A 601 -12.30 -60.01 21.17
N LEU A 602 -13.54 -59.91 20.68
CA LEU A 602 -14.74 -60.50 21.26
C LEU A 602 -14.93 -61.98 20.92
N GLY A 603 -14.04 -62.59 20.13
CA GLY A 603 -14.15 -64.00 19.72
C GLY A 603 -15.15 -64.26 18.59
N LEU A 604 -15.69 -63.22 17.96
CA LEU A 604 -16.64 -63.29 16.84
C LEU A 604 -15.92 -63.47 15.49
N TYR A 605 -15.13 -64.54 15.35
CA TYR A 605 -14.23 -64.75 14.20
C TYR A 605 -14.94 -64.86 12.84
N LYS A 606 -16.21 -65.30 12.80
CA LYS A 606 -17.02 -65.32 11.56
C LYS A 606 -17.24 -63.91 11.02
N ILE A 607 -17.54 -62.96 11.91
CA ILE A 607 -17.74 -61.54 11.58
C ILE A 607 -16.43 -60.91 11.15
N SER A 608 -15.38 -61.15 11.92
CA SER A 608 -14.06 -60.62 11.64
C SER A 608 -13.57 -61.05 10.25
N ARG A 609 -13.67 -62.34 9.91
CA ARG A 609 -13.30 -62.87 8.59
C ARG A 609 -14.08 -62.20 7.45
N HIS A 610 -15.41 -62.15 7.58
CA HIS A 610 -16.26 -61.52 6.56
C HIS A 610 -15.92 -60.04 6.36
N THR A 611 -15.61 -59.34 7.46
CA THR A 611 -15.27 -57.91 7.42
C THR A 611 -13.89 -57.67 6.79
N TYR A 612 -12.88 -58.50 7.10
CA TYR A 612 -11.56 -58.44 6.46
C TYR A 612 -11.62 -58.77 4.96
N GLU A 613 -12.43 -59.75 4.56
CA GLU A 613 -12.68 -60.04 3.13
C GLU A 613 -13.36 -58.86 2.43
N ARG A 614 -14.29 -58.18 3.11
CA ARG A 614 -14.93 -56.97 2.59
C ARG A 614 -13.93 -55.80 2.47
N LEU A 615 -13.00 -55.65 3.41
CA LEU A 615 -11.96 -54.61 3.38
C LEU A 615 -11.06 -54.70 2.13
N GLN A 616 -10.82 -55.89 1.58
CA GLN A 616 -10.04 -56.07 0.36
C GLN A 616 -10.65 -55.38 -0.87
N LYS A 617 -11.95 -55.08 -0.84
CA LYS A 617 -12.65 -54.36 -1.92
C LYS A 617 -12.46 -52.84 -1.85
N TYR A 618 -11.84 -52.33 -0.79
CA TYR A 618 -11.66 -50.90 -0.54
C TYR A 618 -10.18 -50.52 -0.51
N LYS A 619 -9.90 -49.25 -0.81
CA LYS A 619 -8.55 -48.69 -0.71
C LYS A 619 -8.21 -48.39 0.75
N VAL A 620 -7.35 -49.22 1.33
CA VAL A 620 -6.82 -49.06 2.69
C VAL A 620 -5.57 -48.17 2.67
N PRO A 621 -5.30 -47.36 3.72
CA PRO A 621 -4.03 -46.62 3.84
C PRO A 621 -2.81 -47.54 3.78
N GLN A 622 -1.73 -47.12 3.09
CA GLN A 622 -0.53 -47.93 2.87
C GLN A 622 0.09 -48.47 4.17
N SER A 623 0.08 -47.69 5.24
CA SER A 623 0.61 -48.09 6.55
C SER A 623 -0.17 -49.24 7.22
N TRP A 624 -1.37 -49.56 6.73
CA TRP A 624 -2.24 -50.60 7.27
C TRP A 624 -2.34 -51.82 6.35
N VAL A 625 -1.86 -51.76 5.10
CA VAL A 625 -1.98 -52.86 4.13
C VAL A 625 -1.41 -54.14 4.71
N ASP A 626 -0.14 -54.14 5.11
CA ASP A 626 0.53 -55.30 5.70
C ASP A 626 -0.22 -55.83 6.94
N LYS A 627 -0.70 -54.92 7.81
CA LYS A 627 -1.43 -55.28 9.03
C LYS A 627 -2.77 -55.95 8.73
N VAL A 628 -3.50 -55.42 7.75
CA VAL A 628 -4.80 -55.94 7.31
C VAL A 628 -4.61 -57.27 6.59
N GLU A 629 -3.59 -57.42 5.74
CA GLU A 629 -3.27 -58.67 5.05
C GLU A 629 -2.88 -59.77 6.03
N VAL A 630 -1.99 -59.48 6.98
CA VAL A 630 -1.60 -60.41 8.05
C VAL A 630 -2.83 -60.80 8.89
N ALA A 631 -3.63 -59.83 9.34
CA ALA A 631 -4.85 -60.12 10.11
C ALA A 631 -5.84 -60.99 9.30
N THR A 632 -5.99 -60.73 7.99
CA THR A 632 -6.84 -61.53 7.10
C THR A 632 -6.36 -62.98 7.02
N LEU A 633 -5.04 -63.21 6.89
CA LEU A 633 -4.45 -64.55 6.87
C LEU A 633 -4.67 -65.28 8.21
N ILE A 634 -4.43 -64.59 9.34
CA ILE A 634 -4.68 -65.15 10.68
C ILE A 634 -6.17 -65.52 10.82
N MET A 635 -7.09 -64.67 10.38
CA MET A 635 -8.54 -64.93 10.51
C MET A 635 -9.01 -66.09 9.61
N ARG A 636 -8.35 -66.35 8.49
CA ARG A 636 -8.60 -67.56 7.68
C ARG A 636 -8.14 -68.83 8.39
N GLY A 637 -7.03 -68.76 9.13
CA GLY A 637 -6.47 -69.87 9.89
C GLY A 637 -7.21 -70.22 11.19
N LYS A 638 -7.88 -69.24 11.82
CA LYS A 638 -8.69 -69.51 13.04
C LYS A 638 -9.84 -70.50 12.74
N ALA A 639 -9.88 -71.61 13.48
CA ALA A 639 -10.80 -72.72 13.24
C ALA A 639 -12.28 -72.36 13.51
N ARG A 640 -13.20 -73.05 12.84
CA ARG A 640 -14.67 -72.91 13.02
C ARG A 640 -15.22 -73.52 14.33
N ARG A 641 -14.35 -74.00 15.24
CA ARG A 641 -14.69 -74.79 16.45
C ARG A 641 -14.79 -73.90 17.70
N PRO A 642 -15.50 -74.34 18.76
CA PRO A 642 -16.16 -73.47 19.72
C PRO A 642 -15.20 -73.06 20.83
N ASP A 643 -14.37 -72.07 20.59
CA ASP A 643 -14.08 -71.15 21.68
C ASP A 643 -15.40 -70.39 21.93
N GLU A 644 -15.96 -70.50 23.14
CA GLU A 644 -17.18 -69.75 23.48
C GLU A 644 -16.93 -68.27 23.16
N PRO A 645 -17.78 -67.65 22.33
CA PRO A 645 -17.63 -66.25 22.03
C PRO A 645 -17.73 -65.49 23.34
N LYS A 646 -16.88 -64.48 23.53
CA LYS A 646 -16.91 -63.66 24.76
C LYS A 646 -18.18 -62.81 24.84
N MET A 647 -18.90 -62.69 23.73
CA MET A 647 -20.14 -61.94 23.59
C MET A 647 -21.09 -62.69 22.67
N ASP A 648 -22.33 -62.89 23.11
CA ASP A 648 -23.38 -63.44 22.27
C ASP A 648 -23.88 -62.42 21.23
N LEU A 649 -24.28 -62.92 20.07
CA LEU A 649 -24.88 -62.08 19.04
C LEU A 649 -26.29 -61.68 19.47
N PRO A 650 -26.64 -60.37 19.41
CA PRO A 650 -27.94 -59.94 19.88
C PRO A 650 -29.05 -60.44 18.95
N THR A 651 -30.19 -60.76 19.57
CA THR A 651 -31.40 -61.24 18.89
C THR A 651 -32.44 -60.13 18.80
N CYS A 652 -33.29 -60.19 17.79
CA CYS A 652 -34.42 -59.28 17.65
C CYS A 652 -35.41 -59.47 18.82
N TYR A 653 -35.73 -58.41 19.57
CA TYR A 653 -36.71 -58.47 20.66
C TYR A 653 -38.15 -58.74 20.21
N ALA A 654 -38.45 -58.63 18.91
CA ALA A 654 -39.78 -58.92 18.37
C ALA A 654 -39.95 -60.37 17.88
N CYS A 655 -38.91 -60.99 17.31
CA CYS A 655 -39.01 -62.33 16.69
C CYS A 655 -37.94 -63.32 17.13
N SER A 656 -37.09 -62.94 18.08
CA SER A 656 -35.97 -63.73 18.62
C SER A 656 -34.97 -64.24 17.58
N SER A 657 -35.04 -63.73 16.35
CA SER A 657 -34.11 -64.10 15.28
C SER A 657 -32.76 -63.42 15.48
N PRO A 658 -31.63 -64.09 15.21
CA PRO A 658 -30.31 -63.49 15.36
C PRO A 658 -30.17 -62.31 14.39
N LEU A 659 -29.64 -61.19 14.88
CA LEU A 659 -29.47 -60.01 14.05
C LEU A 659 -28.28 -60.17 13.09
N PRO A 660 -28.41 -59.72 11.83
CA PRO A 660 -27.32 -59.78 10.87
C PRO A 660 -26.14 -58.90 11.28
N ILE A 661 -24.99 -59.23 10.71
CA ILE A 661 -23.71 -58.54 10.92
C ILE A 661 -23.72 -57.18 10.20
N ALA A 662 -24.21 -57.18 8.97
CA ALA A 662 -24.51 -56.00 8.18
C ALA A 662 -25.85 -56.25 7.50
N SER A 663 -26.84 -55.39 7.73
CA SER A 663 -28.09 -55.49 6.98
C SER A 663 -27.84 -55.10 5.52
N SER A 664 -28.57 -55.75 4.60
CA SER A 664 -28.61 -55.30 3.19
C SER A 664 -29.55 -54.10 3.00
N SER A 665 -30.34 -53.77 4.01
CA SER A 665 -31.17 -52.56 4.06
C SER A 665 -30.36 -51.38 4.58
N THR A 666 -30.57 -50.19 4.00
CA THR A 666 -30.08 -48.89 4.50
C THR A 666 -30.90 -48.38 5.71
N GLN A 667 -31.60 -49.29 6.37
CA GLN A 667 -32.45 -49.05 7.53
C GLN A 667 -32.05 -50.09 8.57
N ASP A 668 -31.75 -49.68 9.81
CA ASP A 668 -31.36 -50.57 10.91
C ASP A 668 -32.60 -51.37 11.38
N ILE A 669 -32.91 -52.45 10.64
CA ILE A 669 -34.12 -53.28 10.79
C ILE A 669 -33.74 -54.76 10.86
N CYS A 670 -34.62 -55.57 11.46
CA CYS A 670 -34.48 -57.02 11.46
C CYS A 670 -34.75 -57.62 10.06
N CYS A 671 -33.86 -58.47 9.54
CA CYS A 671 -34.09 -59.13 8.25
C CYS A 671 -35.25 -60.12 8.23
N ASN A 672 -35.71 -60.61 9.39
CA ASN A 672 -36.80 -61.58 9.47
C ASN A 672 -38.17 -60.91 9.60
N CYS A 673 -38.37 -60.08 10.62
CA CYS A 673 -39.66 -59.42 10.86
C CYS A 673 -39.73 -57.96 10.37
N SER A 674 -38.66 -57.39 9.83
CA SER A 674 -38.57 -55.98 9.42
C SER A 674 -38.79 -54.94 10.53
N GLN A 675 -38.81 -55.37 11.80
CA GLN A 675 -38.90 -54.49 12.96
C GLN A 675 -37.65 -53.58 13.05
N PRO A 676 -37.82 -52.25 13.25
CA PRO A 676 -36.71 -51.34 13.53
C PRO A 676 -35.94 -51.71 14.80
N ILE A 677 -34.62 -51.55 14.74
CA ILE A 677 -33.70 -51.80 15.84
C ILE A 677 -33.39 -50.46 16.51
N PHE A 678 -33.68 -50.38 17.80
CA PHE A 678 -33.35 -49.21 18.63
C PHE A 678 -32.13 -49.52 19.49
N ARG A 679 -31.25 -48.53 19.64
CA ARG A 679 -29.99 -48.68 20.34
C ARG A 679 -29.79 -47.55 21.33
N SER A 680 -29.10 -47.82 22.43
CA SER A 680 -28.66 -46.75 23.34
C SER A 680 -27.72 -45.81 22.60
N SER A 681 -27.87 -44.49 22.77
CA SER A 681 -26.97 -43.53 22.10
C SER A 681 -25.64 -43.33 22.85
N ILE A 682 -25.35 -44.14 23.87
CA ILE A 682 -24.06 -44.17 24.58
C ILE A 682 -23.27 -45.41 24.15
N THR A 683 -23.78 -46.60 24.45
CA THR A 683 -23.11 -47.88 24.18
C THR A 683 -23.48 -48.50 22.83
N TYR A 684 -24.55 -48.04 22.18
CA TYR A 684 -25.12 -48.61 20.95
C TYR A 684 -25.60 -50.06 21.08
N ASP A 685 -25.73 -50.55 22.31
CA ASP A 685 -26.39 -51.81 22.61
C ASP A 685 -27.87 -51.76 22.21
N GLN A 686 -28.39 -52.92 21.79
CA GLN A 686 -29.78 -53.03 21.35
C GLN A 686 -30.71 -52.90 22.56
N LEU A 687 -31.59 -51.92 22.54
CA LEU A 687 -32.59 -51.72 23.57
C LEU A 687 -33.77 -52.68 23.36
N PRO A 688 -34.42 -53.13 24.45
CA PRO A 688 -35.59 -54.02 24.41
C PRO A 688 -36.88 -53.33 23.93
N LEU A 689 -36.79 -52.51 22.87
CA LEU A 689 -37.90 -51.74 22.33
C LEU A 689 -38.50 -52.37 21.07
N VAL A 690 -39.83 -52.46 21.05
CA VAL A 690 -40.62 -52.81 19.85
C VAL A 690 -41.58 -51.66 19.54
N GLU A 691 -41.40 -51.04 18.38
CA GLU A 691 -42.33 -50.06 17.82
C GLU A 691 -43.59 -50.76 17.30
N PHE A 692 -44.75 -50.22 17.67
CA PHE A 692 -46.06 -50.68 17.19
C PHE A 692 -46.90 -49.50 16.71
N VAL A 693 -47.87 -49.80 15.84
CA VAL A 693 -48.83 -48.82 15.28
C VAL A 693 -50.22 -49.17 15.77
N LEU A 694 -51.04 -48.15 16.01
CA LEU A 694 -52.43 -48.36 16.40
C LEU A 694 -53.26 -48.86 15.21
N ASP A 695 -54.21 -49.75 15.50
CA ASP A 695 -55.22 -50.19 14.53
C ASP A 695 -56.09 -49.00 14.04
N GLU A 696 -56.60 -49.07 12.80
CA GLU A 696 -57.26 -47.96 12.09
C GLU A 696 -58.49 -47.39 12.84
N GLY A 697 -59.05 -48.14 13.80
CA GLY A 697 -60.18 -47.76 14.65
C GLY A 697 -59.84 -47.31 16.09
N VAL A 698 -58.57 -47.03 16.41
CA VAL A 698 -58.10 -46.60 17.74
C VAL A 698 -57.51 -45.18 17.67
N SER A 699 -58.11 -44.22 18.37
CA SER A 699 -57.54 -42.86 18.48
C SER A 699 -56.39 -42.81 19.48
N HIS A 700 -55.54 -41.77 19.40
CA HIS A 700 -54.46 -41.54 20.36
C HIS A 700 -54.97 -41.50 21.81
N GLU A 701 -56.07 -40.78 22.05
CA GLU A 701 -56.71 -40.68 23.37
C GLU A 701 -57.20 -42.03 23.87
N GLN A 702 -57.83 -42.84 22.99
CA GLN A 702 -58.27 -44.19 23.32
C GLN A 702 -57.08 -45.11 23.62
N ALA A 703 -55.98 -44.99 22.89
CA ALA A 703 -54.78 -45.79 23.11
C ALA A 703 -54.09 -45.45 24.45
N MET A 704 -53.99 -44.17 24.80
CA MET A 704 -53.45 -43.72 26.09
C MET A 704 -54.30 -44.24 27.26
N LEU A 705 -55.63 -44.18 27.13
CA LEU A 705 -56.56 -44.65 28.15
C LEU A 705 -56.57 -46.18 28.29
N LEU A 706 -56.48 -46.92 27.18
CA LEU A 706 -56.50 -48.39 27.19
C LEU A 706 -55.17 -49.02 27.64
N SER A 707 -54.04 -48.36 27.36
CA SER A 707 -52.71 -48.84 27.77
C SER A 707 -52.31 -48.39 29.17
N GLY A 708 -52.94 -47.35 29.73
CA GLY A 708 -52.51 -46.73 30.98
C GLY A 708 -51.15 -46.03 30.88
N ALA A 709 -50.67 -45.77 29.66
CA ALA A 709 -49.41 -45.09 29.41
C ALA A 709 -49.50 -43.63 29.83
N THR A 710 -48.55 -43.15 30.63
CA THR A 710 -48.38 -41.73 30.95
C THR A 710 -47.33 -41.12 30.03
N SER A 711 -47.59 -39.94 29.43
CA SER A 711 -46.56 -39.19 28.70
C SER A 711 -45.36 -38.97 29.62
N ALA A 712 -44.19 -39.48 29.19
CA ALA A 712 -42.92 -39.59 29.91
C ALA A 712 -42.81 -38.73 31.20
N ARG A 713 -43.04 -39.36 32.36
CA ARG A 713 -42.47 -38.96 33.65
C ARG A 713 -41.79 -40.17 34.26
N ASN A 714 -40.55 -39.95 34.73
CA ASN A 714 -39.70 -40.89 35.45
C ASN A 714 -40.53 -41.75 36.43
N ASN A 715 -40.60 -43.05 36.19
CA ASN A 715 -41.18 -43.99 37.15
C ASN A 715 -40.13 -45.03 37.53
N SER A 716 -39.56 -44.81 38.71
CA SER A 716 -38.78 -45.77 39.49
C SER A 716 -39.73 -46.67 40.27
N HIS A 717 -40.16 -47.82 39.74
CA HIS A 717 -40.62 -48.96 40.56
C HIS A 717 -40.66 -50.24 39.73
N CYS A 718 -39.88 -51.24 40.16
CA CYS A 718 -39.89 -52.60 39.64
C CYS A 718 -41.11 -53.38 40.16
N VAL A 719 -41.75 -54.19 39.31
CA VAL A 719 -42.64 -55.27 39.74
C VAL A 719 -42.41 -56.51 38.85
N GLU A 720 -42.29 -57.65 39.52
CA GLU A 720 -42.10 -58.99 38.99
C GLU A 720 -43.36 -59.50 38.28
N ASN A 721 -43.29 -59.71 36.97
CA ASN A 721 -43.82 -60.87 36.24
C ASN A 721 -43.72 -60.62 34.71
N PRO A 722 -42.97 -61.45 33.96
CA PRO A 722 -42.96 -61.38 32.51
C PRO A 722 -44.28 -61.93 31.96
N LEU A 723 -45.05 -61.07 31.28
CA LEU A 723 -46.12 -61.54 30.39
C LEU A 723 -45.45 -62.14 29.15
N GLU A 724 -45.60 -63.45 28.97
CA GLU A 724 -45.32 -64.12 27.70
C GLU A 724 -46.22 -63.52 26.61
N LEU A 725 -45.69 -62.56 25.84
CA LEU A 725 -46.27 -62.20 24.56
C LEU A 725 -45.99 -63.38 23.61
N GLY A 726 -46.89 -64.37 23.69
CA GLY A 726 -46.78 -65.64 23.01
C GLY A 726 -46.53 -65.49 21.50
N GLN A 727 -45.86 -66.51 20.98
CA GLN A 727 -45.49 -66.78 19.59
C GLN A 727 -46.68 -66.74 18.61
N GLN A 728 -47.34 -65.60 18.43
CA GLN A 728 -48.20 -65.36 17.27
C GLN A 728 -47.38 -64.65 16.22
N ARG A 729 -46.95 -65.40 15.20
CA ARG A 729 -46.52 -64.84 13.92
C ARG A 729 -47.65 -63.96 13.40
N VAL A 730 -47.56 -62.65 13.59
CA VAL A 730 -48.49 -61.70 13.00
C VAL A 730 -48.10 -61.56 11.53
N SER A 731 -48.85 -62.25 10.66
CA SER A 731 -48.81 -62.03 9.22
C SER A 731 -49.16 -60.57 8.94
N SER A 732 -48.26 -59.87 8.24
CA SER A 732 -48.48 -58.52 7.76
C SER A 732 -49.69 -58.48 6.83
N ASN A 733 -50.78 -57.82 7.25
CA ASN A 733 -51.81 -57.40 6.31
C ASN A 733 -51.32 -56.15 5.55
N LYS A 734 -51.60 -56.14 4.25
CA LYS A 734 -51.15 -55.13 3.27
C LYS A 734 -51.84 -53.77 3.53
N SER A 735 -51.20 -52.87 4.26
CA SER A 735 -51.43 -51.40 4.10
C SER A 735 -50.51 -50.50 4.95
N THR A 736 -49.73 -51.03 5.90
CA THR A 736 -48.83 -50.24 6.76
C THR A 736 -47.38 -50.68 6.57
N ARG A 737 -46.40 -49.81 6.88
CA ARG A 737 -44.95 -50.04 6.68
C ARG A 737 -44.57 -51.50 7.03
N PRO A 738 -43.88 -52.22 6.14
CA PRO A 738 -43.62 -53.65 6.33
C PRO A 738 -42.84 -53.89 7.64
N GLY A 739 -43.40 -54.70 8.54
CA GLY A 739 -42.74 -55.16 9.76
C GLY A 739 -43.21 -54.55 11.09
N LEU A 740 -44.07 -53.54 11.08
CA LEU A 740 -44.60 -52.96 12.32
C LEU A 740 -45.75 -53.80 12.89
N VAL A 741 -45.74 -54.00 14.20
CA VAL A 741 -46.84 -54.67 14.93
C VAL A 741 -48.05 -53.74 15.00
N VAL A 742 -49.23 -54.22 14.62
CA VAL A 742 -50.49 -53.45 14.74
C VAL A 742 -51.18 -53.80 16.06
N ALA A 743 -51.27 -52.83 16.97
CA ALA A 743 -51.88 -53.01 18.27
C ALA A 743 -53.41 -52.82 18.21
N THR A 744 -54.13 -53.92 18.43
CA THR A 744 -55.59 -53.92 18.54
C THR A 744 -56.04 -53.43 19.93
N LYS A 745 -57.33 -53.04 20.06
CA LYS A 745 -57.91 -52.64 21.36
C LYS A 745 -57.74 -53.69 22.46
N ALA A 746 -57.76 -54.97 22.11
CA ALA A 746 -57.56 -56.07 23.05
C ALA A 746 -56.09 -56.17 23.49
N MET A 747 -55.14 -56.01 22.56
CA MET A 747 -53.71 -55.99 22.87
C MET A 747 -53.37 -54.83 23.81
N LEU A 748 -53.86 -53.62 23.53
CA LEU A 748 -53.59 -52.43 24.34
C LEU A 748 -54.04 -52.57 25.80
N ARG A 749 -55.18 -53.24 26.07
CA ARG A 749 -55.67 -53.49 27.44
C ARG A 749 -54.79 -54.44 28.25
N ASN A 750 -54.06 -55.30 27.56
CA ASN A 750 -53.20 -56.31 28.17
C ASN A 750 -51.75 -55.80 28.34
N LEU A 751 -51.42 -54.63 27.79
CA LEU A 751 -50.11 -54.01 27.99
C LEU A 751 -50.03 -53.39 29.38
N GLN A 752 -48.87 -53.52 30.01
CA GLN A 752 -48.56 -52.77 31.22
C GLN A 752 -48.18 -51.33 30.82
N GLY A 753 -48.95 -50.34 31.26
CA GLY A 753 -48.75 -48.94 30.89
C GLY A 753 -47.37 -48.37 31.23
N ALA A 754 -46.74 -48.87 32.30
CA ALA A 754 -45.37 -48.47 32.69
C ALA A 754 -44.29 -48.87 31.65
N LEU A 755 -44.57 -49.88 30.82
CA LEU A 755 -43.65 -50.38 29.78
C LEU A 755 -43.98 -49.81 28.40
N VAL A 756 -44.98 -48.93 28.28
CA VAL A 756 -45.36 -48.28 27.02
C VAL A 756 -44.78 -46.88 26.99
N LEU A 757 -43.87 -46.63 26.04
CA LEU A 757 -43.29 -45.32 25.78
C LEU A 757 -43.98 -44.68 24.58
N VAL A 758 -44.36 -43.42 24.72
CA VAL A 758 -45.03 -42.65 23.67
C VAL A 758 -44.17 -41.45 23.30
N GLN A 759 -43.66 -41.46 22.08
CA GLN A 759 -42.90 -40.35 21.52
C GLN A 759 -43.84 -39.46 20.72
N THR A 760 -44.19 -38.32 21.30
CA THR A 760 -44.90 -37.24 20.62
C THR A 760 -43.87 -36.25 20.09
N CYS A 761 -43.71 -36.19 18.76
CA CYS A 761 -42.92 -35.15 18.14
C CYS A 761 -43.61 -33.79 18.39
N PRO A 762 -42.87 -32.72 18.74
CA PRO A 762 -43.46 -31.40 19.00
C PRO A 762 -44.04 -30.77 17.74
N VAL A 763 -43.74 -31.32 16.57
CA VAL A 763 -44.28 -30.87 15.29
C VAL A 763 -45.50 -31.71 14.93
N GLN A 764 -46.63 -31.07 14.61
CA GLN A 764 -47.94 -31.67 14.30
C GLN A 764 -47.93 -32.73 13.17
N TYR A 765 -46.80 -32.94 12.50
CA TYR A 765 -46.64 -33.74 11.30
C TYR A 765 -46.25 -35.20 11.53
N GLU A 766 -45.70 -35.58 12.69
CA GLU A 766 -45.49 -36.99 13.02
C GLU A 766 -46.64 -37.49 13.89
N LYS A 767 -47.35 -38.53 13.40
CA LYS A 767 -48.24 -39.31 14.26
C LYS A 767 -47.45 -39.81 15.47
N PRO A 768 -48.03 -39.79 16.68
CA PRO A 768 -47.36 -40.30 17.87
C PRO A 768 -46.85 -41.71 17.62
N ARG A 769 -45.59 -41.95 17.95
CA ARG A 769 -44.96 -43.27 17.82
C ARG A 769 -45.05 -43.99 19.16
N TYR A 770 -45.40 -45.27 19.11
CA TYR A 770 -45.60 -46.09 20.29
C TYR A 770 -44.56 -47.18 20.35
N PHE A 771 -43.99 -47.36 21.53
CA PHE A 771 -42.95 -48.36 21.79
C PHE A 771 -43.33 -49.14 23.03
N TYR A 772 -43.02 -50.44 23.01
CA TYR A 772 -43.17 -51.32 24.15
C TYR A 772 -41.80 -51.84 24.59
N VAL A 773 -41.52 -51.74 25.89
CA VAL A 773 -40.33 -52.31 26.54
C VAL A 773 -40.63 -53.79 26.82
N VAL A 774 -40.00 -54.68 26.05
CA VAL A 774 -40.23 -56.12 26.11
C VAL A 774 -39.56 -56.76 27.32
N ASP A 775 -38.37 -56.26 27.68
CA ASP A 775 -37.59 -56.73 28.82
C ASP A 775 -37.57 -55.66 29.91
N PRO A 776 -38.35 -55.80 30.99
CA PRO A 776 -38.41 -54.83 32.06
C PRO A 776 -37.14 -54.78 32.93
N THR A 777 -36.23 -55.76 32.81
CA THR A 777 -34.97 -55.77 33.55
C THR A 777 -33.96 -54.75 33.03
N LEU A 778 -34.16 -54.28 31.80
CA LEU A 778 -33.35 -53.23 31.14
C LEU A 778 -34.23 -51.99 30.90
N PRO A 779 -34.41 -51.14 31.93
CA PRO A 779 -35.25 -49.95 31.81
C PRO A 779 -34.73 -48.98 30.75
N VAL A 780 -35.64 -48.47 29.93
CA VAL A 780 -35.33 -47.57 28.81
C VAL A 780 -35.92 -46.19 29.07
N THR A 781 -35.13 -45.15 28.83
CA THR A 781 -35.51 -43.76 28.95
C THR A 781 -35.29 -43.00 27.65
N GLN A 782 -36.02 -41.90 27.47
CA GLN A 782 -35.94 -41.05 26.29
C GLN A 782 -35.59 -39.63 26.70
N CYS A 783 -34.60 -39.03 26.03
CA CYS A 783 -34.30 -37.61 26.22
C CYS A 783 -35.44 -36.74 25.68
N SER A 784 -35.93 -35.80 26.50
CA SER A 784 -37.01 -34.88 26.14
C SER A 784 -36.66 -33.91 24.99
N SER A 785 -35.36 -33.67 24.75
CA SER A 785 -34.88 -32.67 23.78
C SER A 785 -34.38 -33.26 22.45
N CYS A 786 -33.78 -34.46 22.45
CA CYS A 786 -33.36 -35.11 21.19
C CYS A 786 -34.18 -36.33 20.81
N TYR A 787 -35.00 -36.84 21.72
CA TYR A 787 -35.85 -38.01 21.53
C TYR A 787 -35.10 -39.32 21.22
N HIS A 788 -33.78 -39.35 21.44
CA HIS A 788 -33.00 -40.58 21.44
C HIS A 788 -33.31 -41.40 22.69
N PHE A 789 -33.24 -42.71 22.53
CA PHE A 789 -33.41 -43.67 23.62
C PHE A 789 -32.05 -44.03 24.22
N PHE A 790 -32.08 -44.28 25.53
CA PHE A 790 -30.95 -44.65 26.36
C PHE A 790 -31.38 -45.76 27.32
N GLU A 791 -30.44 -46.62 27.69
CA GLU A 791 -30.60 -47.44 28.88
C GLU A 791 -30.53 -46.51 30.12
N GLN A 792 -31.39 -46.73 31.11
CA GLN A 792 -31.61 -45.79 32.22
C GLN A 792 -30.34 -45.60 33.06
N GLU A 793 -29.62 -46.67 33.40
CA GLU A 793 -28.41 -46.59 34.22
C GLU A 793 -27.29 -45.82 33.48
N GLU A 794 -27.11 -46.10 32.19
CA GLU A 794 -26.20 -45.35 31.32
C GLU A 794 -26.53 -43.85 31.27
N MET A 795 -27.82 -43.50 31.15
CA MET A 795 -28.27 -42.12 31.11
C MET A 795 -28.06 -41.40 32.44
N ASP A 796 -28.33 -42.08 33.55
CA ASP A 796 -28.14 -41.54 34.90
C ASP A 796 -26.66 -41.28 35.17
N LEU A 797 -25.78 -42.22 34.81
CA LEU A 797 -24.33 -42.04 34.91
C LEU A 797 -23.84 -40.87 34.05
N ALA A 798 -24.25 -40.80 32.79
CA ALA A 798 -23.86 -39.70 31.90
C ALA A 798 -24.36 -38.33 32.40
N THR A 799 -25.55 -38.30 33.00
CA THR A 799 -26.11 -37.08 33.60
C THR A 799 -25.32 -36.65 34.84
N LEU A 800 -24.85 -37.60 35.67
CA LEU A 800 -24.00 -37.31 36.82
C LEU A 800 -22.61 -36.80 36.40
N GLU A 801 -22.04 -37.34 35.34
CA GLU A 801 -20.70 -36.96 34.85
C GLU A 801 -20.69 -35.61 34.12
N HIS A 802 -21.71 -35.34 33.29
CA HIS A 802 -21.71 -34.20 32.36
C HIS A 802 -22.84 -33.19 32.59
N GLY A 803 -23.76 -33.46 33.52
CA GLY A 803 -24.91 -32.58 33.83
C GLY A 803 -25.91 -32.41 32.69
N SER A 804 -25.77 -33.17 31.61
CA SER A 804 -26.54 -33.01 30.36
C SER A 804 -26.63 -34.33 29.60
N CYS A 805 -27.56 -34.41 28.66
CA CYS A 805 -27.68 -35.58 27.79
C CYS A 805 -26.44 -35.71 26.89
N PRO A 806 -25.79 -36.89 26.80
CA PRO A 806 -24.52 -37.05 26.10
C PRO A 806 -24.61 -36.87 24.57
N PHE A 807 -25.80 -37.04 24.00
CA PHE A 807 -26.03 -36.80 22.57
C PHE A 807 -26.31 -35.32 22.26
N CYS A 808 -27.14 -34.67 23.08
CA CYS A 808 -27.67 -33.34 22.79
C CYS A 808 -27.03 -32.20 23.57
N GLU A 809 -26.29 -32.52 24.63
CA GLU A 809 -25.62 -31.61 25.57
C GLU A 809 -26.57 -30.63 26.27
N ILE A 810 -27.88 -30.90 26.21
CA ILE A 810 -28.89 -30.09 26.90
C ILE A 810 -29.02 -30.60 28.35
N PRO A 811 -28.94 -29.72 29.36
CA PRO A 811 -29.12 -30.08 30.76
C PRO A 811 -30.48 -30.75 31.01
N LEU A 812 -30.47 -31.84 31.76
CA LEU A 812 -31.67 -32.60 32.13
C LEU A 812 -32.16 -32.10 33.49
N THR A 813 -32.75 -30.91 33.55
CA THR A 813 -33.41 -30.42 34.78
C THR A 813 -34.84 -30.95 34.91
N PRO A 814 -35.33 -31.32 36.11
CA PRO A 814 -36.76 -31.44 36.36
C PRO A 814 -37.39 -30.02 36.30
N PRO A 815 -38.65 -29.87 35.84
CA PRO A 815 -39.21 -28.56 35.55
C PRO A 815 -39.54 -27.81 36.86
N SER A 816 -38.67 -26.90 37.27
CA SER A 816 -39.03 -25.77 38.12
C SER A 816 -39.12 -24.52 37.24
N HIS A 817 -40.34 -24.08 36.99
CA HIS A 817 -40.71 -22.84 36.29
C HIS A 817 -40.14 -22.64 34.88
N SER A 818 -40.93 -23.11 33.91
CA SER A 818 -41.23 -22.41 32.65
C SER A 818 -40.07 -21.83 31.84
N LEU A 819 -39.30 -22.68 31.19
CA LEU A 819 -38.70 -22.41 29.88
C LEU A 819 -38.77 -23.70 29.04
N MET A 820 -39.95 -23.99 28.50
CA MET A 820 -40.08 -24.89 27.35
C MET A 820 -39.66 -24.10 26.10
N PRO A 821 -38.80 -24.64 25.22
CA PRO A 821 -38.71 -24.15 23.86
C PRO A 821 -39.96 -24.64 23.13
N THR A 822 -41.05 -23.88 23.23
CA THR A 822 -42.25 -24.10 22.43
C THR A 822 -41.96 -23.70 20.99
N LEU A 823 -41.96 -24.69 20.10
CA LEU A 823 -42.10 -24.49 18.67
C LEU A 823 -43.46 -23.82 18.40
N GLY A 824 -43.42 -22.52 18.14
CA GLY A 824 -44.32 -21.79 17.25
C GLY A 824 -45.83 -21.98 17.41
N ASN A 825 -46.43 -21.33 18.41
CA ASN A 825 -47.76 -20.74 18.26
C ASN A 825 -47.88 -19.51 19.17
N ASN A 826 -47.68 -18.33 18.57
CA ASN A 826 -48.39 -17.07 18.86
C ASN A 826 -47.75 -15.96 18.01
N LEU A 827 -48.12 -15.91 16.74
CA LEU A 827 -48.18 -14.65 16.01
C LEU A 827 -49.65 -14.23 16.05
N VAL A 828 -49.92 -13.10 16.71
CA VAL A 828 -50.87 -12.02 16.39
C VAL A 828 -51.22 -11.31 17.71
N GLY A 829 -50.96 -9.99 17.70
CA GLY A 829 -50.99 -9.02 18.79
C GLY A 829 -51.93 -9.23 19.97
N GLN A 830 -51.43 -8.96 21.16
CA GLN A 830 -51.79 -7.75 21.92
C GLN A 830 -50.76 -7.53 23.04
N SER A 831 -50.56 -6.25 23.34
CA SER A 831 -49.70 -5.69 24.39
C SER A 831 -49.89 -6.33 25.76
N GLU A 832 -48.79 -6.57 26.48
CA GLU A 832 -48.52 -5.92 27.78
C GLU A 832 -47.09 -6.19 28.25
N HIS A 833 -46.50 -5.15 28.83
CA HIS A 833 -45.12 -5.04 29.28
C HIS A 833 -44.80 -5.94 30.49
N GLY A 834 -43.53 -6.33 30.62
CA GLY A 834 -42.92 -6.55 31.92
C GLY A 834 -42.01 -7.78 32.04
N ASN A 835 -40.73 -7.53 32.33
CA ASN A 835 -39.76 -8.44 32.94
C ASN A 835 -39.28 -9.65 32.11
N LEU A 836 -38.18 -9.46 31.39
CA LEU A 836 -37.08 -10.45 31.24
C LEU A 836 -35.82 -9.80 30.63
N LEU A 837 -35.42 -8.67 31.23
CA LEU A 837 -34.08 -8.08 31.12
C LEU A 837 -33.48 -8.11 32.53
N GLN A 838 -33.06 -9.29 32.99
CA GLN A 838 -32.16 -9.44 34.13
C GLN A 838 -31.60 -10.86 34.14
N LEU A 839 -30.27 -10.95 34.19
CA LEU A 839 -29.38 -12.08 34.53
C LEU A 839 -28.40 -12.47 33.41
N LEU A 840 -27.39 -11.62 33.20
CA LEU A 840 -25.99 -12.04 33.22
C LEU A 840 -25.19 -10.95 33.97
N PRO A 841 -24.40 -11.28 35.02
CA PRO A 841 -23.66 -10.29 35.80
C PRO A 841 -22.36 -9.89 35.07
N LEU A 842 -22.10 -8.58 35.01
CA LEU A 842 -20.78 -8.02 34.67
C LEU A 842 -20.02 -7.70 35.98
N PRO A 843 -18.68 -7.85 36.02
CA PRO A 843 -17.87 -7.52 37.18
C PRO A 843 -17.80 -5.99 37.38
N SER A 844 -17.98 -5.57 38.63
CA SER A 844 -17.98 -4.17 39.07
C SER A 844 -16.59 -3.52 39.04
N PRO A 845 -16.44 -2.29 38.52
CA PRO A 845 -15.35 -1.40 38.89
C PRO A 845 -15.79 -0.50 40.05
N GLU A 846 -14.98 -0.47 41.12
CA GLU A 846 -15.19 0.39 42.28
C GLU A 846 -15.00 1.87 41.98
N ASN A 847 -15.76 2.67 42.72
CA ASN A 847 -15.88 4.13 42.66
C ASN A 847 -14.53 4.87 42.79
N SER A 848 -14.32 5.84 41.90
CA SER A 848 -13.49 7.01 42.15
C SER A 848 -14.38 8.23 42.43
N SER A 849 -14.29 8.81 43.63
CA SER A 849 -14.69 10.20 43.83
C SER A 849 -13.68 10.93 44.73
N ASN A 850 -13.13 12.01 44.17
CA ASN A 850 -12.62 13.23 44.79
C ASN A 850 -11.54 13.15 45.89
N GLN A 851 -10.34 13.64 45.55
CA GLN A 851 -9.62 14.67 46.33
C GLN A 851 -8.53 15.35 45.48
N THR A 852 -8.45 16.68 45.62
CA THR A 852 -7.56 17.65 44.94
C THR A 852 -6.13 17.69 45.52
N PRO A 853 -5.18 18.45 44.92
CA PRO A 853 -3.76 18.06 44.78
C PRO A 853 -2.82 18.71 45.81
N VAL A 854 -1.71 18.06 46.17
CA VAL A 854 -0.51 18.71 46.74
C VAL A 854 0.77 17.93 46.42
N ASN A 855 1.72 18.64 45.78
CA ASN A 855 3.19 18.58 45.80
C ASN A 855 3.95 17.25 46.02
N GLY A 856 4.91 17.02 45.13
CA GLY A 856 6.33 16.92 45.54
C GLY A 856 7.09 15.65 45.15
N LEU A 857 8.23 15.90 44.48
CA LEU A 857 9.48 15.13 44.50
C LEU A 857 9.68 14.00 43.45
N GLU A 858 10.37 14.36 42.37
CA GLU A 858 11.47 13.57 41.77
C GLU A 858 12.59 13.27 42.81
N PRO A 859 13.66 12.50 42.51
CA PRO A 859 13.85 11.38 41.56
C PRO A 859 14.62 10.19 42.22
N LYS A 860 14.90 9.09 41.49
CA LYS A 860 16.23 8.41 41.49
C LYS A 860 16.34 7.20 40.53
N ASN A 861 17.18 7.40 39.52
CA ASN A 861 18.18 6.51 38.89
C ASN A 861 18.31 5.03 39.32
N SER A 862 18.35 4.13 38.32
CA SER A 862 19.46 3.19 38.04
C SER A 862 19.22 2.59 36.63
N LYS A 863 19.96 2.94 35.57
CA LYS A 863 21.31 2.50 35.13
C LYS A 863 21.56 0.98 35.17
N SER A 864 21.54 0.33 34.01
CA SER A 864 22.61 -0.51 33.42
C SER A 864 22.10 -1.07 32.07
N THR A 865 22.63 -0.63 30.91
CA THR A 865 23.78 -1.20 30.14
C THR A 865 23.58 -2.70 29.83
N ASP A 866 23.79 -3.26 28.64
CA ASP A 866 24.35 -2.78 27.36
C ASP A 866 24.13 -3.92 26.34
N GLN A 867 23.65 -3.57 25.14
CA GLN A 867 24.15 -4.01 23.82
C GLN A 867 24.02 -5.47 23.29
N PRO A 868 24.12 -5.64 21.93
CA PRO A 868 23.29 -6.54 21.13
C PRO A 868 24.10 -7.60 20.34
N LEU A 869 23.54 -8.08 19.21
CA LEU A 869 24.10 -8.94 18.13
C LEU A 869 23.67 -10.42 18.24
N PHE A 870 23.44 -11.21 17.18
CA PHE A 870 23.90 -11.20 15.79
C PHE A 870 22.89 -11.98 14.90
N CYS A 871 22.81 -11.57 13.63
CA CYS A 871 22.25 -12.30 12.50
C CYS A 871 23.28 -13.32 11.96
N MET A 872 22.89 -14.53 11.55
CA MET A 872 23.47 -15.27 10.40
C MET A 872 22.70 -16.56 10.04
N THR A 873 22.00 -16.49 8.91
CA THR A 873 21.96 -17.37 7.73
C THR A 873 22.13 -18.91 7.77
N LYS A 874 21.28 -19.52 6.91
CA LYS A 874 21.39 -20.75 6.08
C LYS A 874 21.01 -22.10 6.71
N HIS A 875 19.83 -22.60 6.32
CA HIS A 875 19.73 -23.65 5.29
C HIS A 875 18.42 -23.53 4.51
#